data_AF-A0A7V4WA63-F1
#
_entry.id   AF-A0A7V4WA63-F1
#
_cell.length_a   1.000
_cell.length_b   1.000
_cell.length_c   1.000
_cell.angle_alpha   90.00
_cell.angle_beta   90.00
_cell.angle_gamma   90.00
#
_symmetry.space_group_name_H-M   'P 1'
#
loop_
_entity.id
_entity.type
_entity.pdbx_description
1 polymer ?
#
loop_
_entity_poly.entity_id
_entity_poly.type
_entity_poly.pdbx_seq_one_letter_code
_entity_poly.pdbx_strand_id
1 'polypeptide(L)'
;MMVRSSLAVAAFFIAMLESSALCALVETDLLAGIGDFEYCADTAWNVCAHPGYDFDAQSGWVGDYRSSLTIRQIPSLRRRESGNGDLVTIECLSSDSRSNVVIYEFTDGSGARPGNVQVAVPSGANSETVAFNLAEVINVNQGTKGSNIVAATVSGNKVWVKPMPGWVIKTFTDSDTSDIRLVSNHVTWLYGFDPPTPDNSVAVGWVKKTGETVHPRNNVTYRIAVGEGIGGSNCQYFAIKNYVGSHGTAYLSTSVQVDNRPCSLHLGDRIKFRIDHLLPSGFIGLGSKCQVEAKIGVIWSDQRVEKAVPINQGRVSAEVTGGPIPQGITYISAYIRIDVSGDAGGKELGMYVDGAHLFVTRAGQTEPQNWEVPVGRNRSCQTLKMCRRGEEFDPYEAASNYDAIVLDESDSKYIPLLRYLNPAVKIYLYESVTSTDFRDSRGIEPWYTNCPIPLGHIIASGNTDWLYDDGVGFYVYEQYYPNSYYTRLTKPAFQSLWAQRTIDKLQRWHYDGVWIDALAPLQELKVGSRLQCPQREPWEVQNFIRAVLPVLKIAGKEVLHNTCGYHLETEPGSIYTNPFWKPAGQYNTANYRPNTSATVADGIFQEWAFFYCDMANGRINKYDKDYWKQCLDDMDTVKRWNATLAASEKKYYHVFVIGTDSKDDPAYGTDGWLQFGLCSYLLAQNDWTTFGCGLRPSYYANIDFSITKRLGTPISEHTAYKGDPYFRYRTYGPTSDGGVGGVVVVNANPEARNYVLDFDAIDESGNPIPRNTNIVLKPHTGRIFLNRQSAVTTTMTVPKTVRPGEAVSIDVGYVNNTGTVVRNLALKVVVPAEMTYIAGSAEESGGSYDPTANIVSWVISTVAPGESGARSFKARVK
;
A
#
# COMPACT_ATOMS: atom_id res chain seq x y z
N MET A 1 8.17 65.73 6.94
CA MET A 1 7.00 64.84 6.77
C MET A 1 7.26 63.97 5.54
N MET A 2 8.15 62.99 5.69
CA MET A 2 8.58 62.02 4.69
C MET A 2 9.02 60.77 5.47
N VAL A 3 8.99 59.61 4.80
CA VAL A 3 9.33 58.27 5.30
C VAL A 3 8.14 57.49 5.91
N ARG A 4 7.29 56.92 5.04
CA ARG A 4 6.54 55.66 5.29
C ARG A 4 6.06 55.04 3.98
N SER A 5 6.96 54.46 3.16
CA SER A 5 6.54 53.63 2.01
C SER A 5 7.51 52.50 1.62
N SER A 6 8.49 52.16 2.46
CA SER A 6 9.52 51.17 2.10
C SER A 6 9.45 49.85 2.89
N LEU A 7 8.62 49.76 3.95
CA LEU A 7 8.52 48.54 4.77
C LEU A 7 7.50 47.50 4.28
N ALA A 8 6.54 47.89 3.42
CA ALA A 8 5.49 46.96 2.97
C ALA A 8 5.96 46.00 1.85
N VAL A 9 6.98 46.37 1.08
CA VAL A 9 7.49 45.54 -0.03
C VAL A 9 8.47 44.46 0.44
N ALA A 10 9.20 44.70 1.54
CA ALA A 10 10.09 43.70 2.13
C ALA A 10 9.32 42.57 2.85
N ALA A 11 8.18 42.89 3.49
CA ALA A 11 7.33 41.87 4.12
C ALA A 11 6.62 40.98 3.08
N PHE A 12 6.31 41.52 1.90
CA PHE A 12 5.69 40.74 0.82
C PHE A 12 6.69 39.82 0.09
N PHE A 13 7.97 40.19 0.03
CA PHE A 13 9.03 39.33 -0.53
C PHE A 13 9.48 38.22 0.43
N ILE A 14 9.36 38.41 1.75
CA ILE A 14 9.65 37.37 2.75
C ILE A 14 8.48 36.37 2.87
N ALA A 15 7.24 36.81 2.67
CA ALA A 15 6.06 35.93 2.65
C ALA A 15 5.85 35.17 1.32
N MET A 16 6.44 35.61 0.20
CA MET A 16 6.46 34.83 -1.05
C MET A 16 7.65 33.85 -1.16
N LEU A 17 8.53 33.83 -0.15
CA LEU A 17 9.50 32.74 0.06
C LEU A 17 8.95 31.72 1.07
N GLU A 18 7.63 31.51 1.07
CA GLU A 18 6.99 30.47 1.86
C GLU A 18 7.45 29.06 1.41
N SER A 19 8.00 28.35 2.39
CA SER A 19 7.86 26.91 2.65
C SER A 19 8.55 25.87 1.77
N SER A 20 9.69 26.19 1.16
CA SER A 20 10.76 25.18 1.22
C SER A 20 11.37 25.27 2.61
N ALA A 21 10.69 24.65 3.60
CA ALA A 21 11.38 24.27 4.81
C ALA A 21 12.64 23.55 4.33
N LEU A 22 13.80 24.17 4.54
CA LEU A 22 15.05 23.45 4.59
C LEU A 22 14.89 22.51 5.79
N CYS A 23 14.16 21.41 5.61
CA CYS A 23 14.30 20.24 6.43
C CYS A 23 15.76 19.87 6.26
N ALA A 24 16.57 20.29 7.22
CA ALA A 24 17.91 19.75 7.36
C ALA A 24 17.74 18.24 7.36
N LEU A 25 18.53 17.54 6.56
CA LEU A 25 18.57 16.09 6.60
C LEU A 25 18.95 15.69 8.03
N VAL A 26 18.05 15.00 8.71
CA VAL A 26 18.30 14.45 10.04
C VAL A 26 18.41 12.94 9.89
N GLU A 27 19.50 12.38 10.42
CA GLU A 27 19.56 10.95 10.69
C GLU A 27 18.75 10.68 11.96
N THR A 28 17.66 9.94 11.85
CA THR A 28 16.86 9.47 12.99
C THR A 28 17.06 7.98 13.19
N ASP A 29 16.97 7.49 14.43
CA ASP A 29 17.04 6.05 14.68
C ASP A 29 15.89 5.32 13.96
N LEU A 30 16.13 4.09 13.50
CA LEU A 30 15.20 3.24 12.77
C LEU A 30 13.88 2.96 13.53
N LEU A 31 13.86 3.18 14.85
CA LEU A 31 12.62 3.17 15.64
C LEU A 31 11.79 4.45 15.53
N ALA A 32 12.18 5.39 14.65
CA ALA A 32 11.62 6.74 14.51
C ALA A 32 11.50 7.45 15.87
N GLY A 33 12.65 7.50 16.58
CA GLY A 33 12.75 7.68 18.02
C GLY A 33 11.87 8.78 18.62
N ILE A 34 11.32 8.48 19.81
CA ILE A 34 10.60 9.43 20.67
C ILE A 34 11.44 10.67 21.04
N GLY A 35 12.77 10.61 20.90
CA GLY A 35 13.68 11.75 21.14
C GLY A 35 13.70 12.81 20.04
N ASP A 36 13.39 12.45 18.78
CA ASP A 36 13.33 13.40 17.65
C ASP A 36 11.93 13.97 17.43
N PHE A 37 10.99 13.61 18.33
CA PHE A 37 9.59 14.04 18.32
C PHE A 37 9.43 15.57 18.48
N GLU A 38 10.51 16.27 18.83
CA GLU A 38 10.53 17.73 19.00
C GLU A 38 10.29 18.51 17.70
N TYR A 39 10.52 17.92 16.52
CA TYR A 39 10.48 18.67 15.24
C TYR A 39 9.23 18.49 14.37
N CYS A 40 8.39 17.47 14.60
CA CYS A 40 7.36 17.08 13.61
C CYS A 40 5.93 16.96 14.15
N ALA A 41 5.67 17.28 15.42
CA ALA A 41 4.36 17.08 16.04
C ALA A 41 3.34 18.17 15.64
N ASP A 42 2.85 18.10 14.40
CA ASP A 42 1.47 18.47 14.14
C ASP A 42 0.60 17.28 14.55
N THR A 43 -0.22 17.50 15.58
CA THR A 43 -1.20 16.67 16.34
C THR A 43 -1.93 15.46 15.71
N ALA A 44 -1.32 14.67 14.82
CA ALA A 44 -1.94 13.47 14.25
C ALA A 44 -1.85 12.28 15.23
N TRP A 45 -2.98 11.97 15.87
CA TRP A 45 -3.14 10.89 16.85
C TRP A 45 -3.21 9.51 16.16
N ASN A 46 -2.38 8.56 16.59
CA ASN A 46 -2.28 7.23 15.94
C ASN A 46 -3.25 6.17 16.50
N VAL A 47 -3.83 5.37 15.59
CA VAL A 47 -4.38 4.03 15.86
C VAL A 47 -3.65 3.05 14.95
N CYS A 48 -2.59 2.40 15.44
CA CYS A 48 -1.97 1.30 14.72
C CYS A 48 -2.54 -0.03 15.22
N ALA A 49 -3.35 -0.70 14.40
CA ALA A 49 -3.67 -2.12 14.56
C ALA A 49 -2.62 -2.94 13.78
N HIS A 50 -1.95 -3.90 14.42
CA HIS A 50 -0.95 -4.75 13.77
C HIS A 50 -1.62 -5.92 13.02
N PRO A 51 -1.15 -6.32 11.82
CA PRO A 51 -1.76 -7.39 11.03
C PRO A 51 -1.43 -8.81 11.54
N GLY A 52 -0.37 -8.97 12.32
CA GLY A 52 0.09 -10.26 12.83
C GLY A 52 -0.54 -10.75 14.14
N TYR A 53 -1.38 -9.94 14.79
CA TYR A 53 -2.15 -10.37 15.95
C TYR A 53 -3.55 -9.80 15.82
N ASP A 54 -4.46 -10.69 15.47
CA ASP A 54 -5.88 -10.45 15.33
C ASP A 54 -6.43 -10.05 16.71
N PHE A 55 -6.36 -8.74 17.00
CA PHE A 55 -6.80 -8.15 18.27
C PHE A 55 -8.25 -8.56 18.59
N ASP A 56 -9.05 -8.90 17.57
CA ASP A 56 -10.46 -9.30 17.71
C ASP A 56 -10.73 -10.80 17.56
N ALA A 57 -9.77 -11.64 17.17
CA ALA A 57 -9.97 -13.09 17.26
C ALA A 57 -9.62 -13.65 18.64
N GLN A 58 -8.72 -13.01 19.40
CA GLN A 58 -8.31 -13.51 20.72
C GLN A 58 -8.83 -12.68 21.90
N SER A 59 -9.10 -11.38 21.76
CA SER A 59 -9.78 -10.63 22.82
C SER A 59 -11.31 -10.77 22.67
N GLY A 60 -11.83 -11.90 23.15
CA GLY A 60 -13.24 -12.31 23.08
C GLY A 60 -14.21 -11.42 23.85
N TRP A 61 -14.34 -10.15 23.46
CA TRP A 61 -15.34 -9.20 23.98
C TRP A 61 -16.24 -8.64 22.88
N VAL A 62 -16.63 -9.50 21.94
CA VAL A 62 -17.96 -9.35 21.32
C VAL A 62 -18.93 -10.01 22.29
N GLY A 63 -19.82 -9.24 22.91
CA GLY A 63 -20.92 -9.78 23.69
C GLY A 63 -21.66 -10.79 22.82
N ASP A 64 -21.47 -12.07 23.12
CA ASP A 64 -21.92 -13.20 22.31
C ASP A 64 -23.45 -13.34 22.48
N TYR A 65 -24.22 -12.43 21.86
CA TYR A 65 -25.67 -12.59 21.71
C TYR A 65 -25.94 -13.62 20.60
N ARG A 66 -25.50 -14.87 20.83
CA ARG A 66 -25.85 -16.00 19.97
C ARG A 66 -27.24 -16.49 20.37
N SER A 67 -28.24 -16.22 19.54
CA SER A 67 -29.37 -17.13 19.42
C SER A 67 -28.93 -18.31 18.55
N SER A 68 -28.63 -19.46 19.19
CA SER A 68 -28.36 -20.71 18.47
C SER A 68 -29.57 -21.62 18.58
N LEU A 69 -30.12 -22.05 17.44
CA LEU A 69 -31.12 -23.11 17.38
C LEU A 69 -30.39 -24.44 17.13
N THR A 70 -30.59 -25.43 18.00
CA THR A 70 -30.00 -26.78 17.85
C THR A 70 -31.07 -27.74 17.34
N ILE A 71 -30.82 -28.40 16.20
CA ILE A 71 -31.70 -29.43 15.65
C ILE A 71 -31.05 -30.80 15.86
N ARG A 72 -31.69 -31.69 16.63
CA ARG A 72 -31.21 -33.06 16.89
C ARG A 72 -31.61 -34.03 15.77
N GLN A 73 -30.75 -35.03 15.51
CA GLN A 73 -30.82 -36.01 14.41
C GLN A 73 -32.12 -36.86 14.34
N ILE A 74 -32.54 -37.23 13.12
CA ILE A 74 -33.54 -38.28 12.82
C ILE A 74 -32.91 -39.37 11.91
N PRO A 75 -33.17 -40.68 12.10
CA PRO A 75 -32.27 -41.78 11.63
C PRO A 75 -32.29 -42.22 10.15
N SER A 76 -32.91 -41.51 9.20
CA SER A 76 -33.35 -42.12 7.91
C SER A 76 -32.68 -41.63 6.60
N LEU A 77 -31.43 -41.13 6.60
CA LEU A 77 -30.79 -40.58 5.38
C LEU A 77 -29.53 -41.35 4.91
N ARG A 78 -29.29 -41.44 3.59
CA ARG A 78 -28.05 -41.97 2.97
C ARG A 78 -27.41 -40.95 2.02
N ARG A 79 -26.08 -40.84 2.07
CA ARG A 79 -25.24 -39.93 1.25
C ARG A 79 -24.78 -40.63 -0.04
N ARG A 80 -24.74 -39.89 -1.17
CA ARG A 80 -24.02 -40.26 -2.40
C ARG A 80 -23.23 -39.05 -2.91
N GLU A 81 -21.93 -39.20 -3.06
CA GLU A 81 -21.07 -38.15 -3.60
C GLU A 81 -21.06 -38.18 -5.13
N SER A 82 -21.06 -37.01 -5.76
CA SER A 82 -20.72 -36.87 -7.17
C SER A 82 -19.31 -36.29 -7.28
N GLY A 83 -18.48 -36.87 -8.14
CA GLY A 83 -17.01 -36.70 -8.13
C GLY A 83 -16.46 -35.34 -8.59
N ASN A 84 -17.25 -34.25 -8.58
CA ASN A 84 -16.84 -32.94 -9.08
C ASN A 84 -17.00 -31.77 -8.09
N GLY A 85 -17.07 -32.02 -6.78
CA GLY A 85 -16.94 -31.00 -5.72
C GLY A 85 -18.06 -29.96 -5.59
N ASP A 86 -18.80 -29.65 -6.66
CA ASP A 86 -19.72 -28.51 -6.71
C ASP A 86 -21.20 -28.88 -6.56
N LEU A 87 -21.54 -30.17 -6.53
CA LEU A 87 -22.94 -30.62 -6.40
C LEU A 87 -23.07 -31.92 -5.61
N VAL A 88 -23.79 -31.87 -4.50
CA VAL A 88 -24.26 -33.05 -3.74
C VAL A 88 -25.74 -33.26 -4.07
N THR A 89 -26.10 -34.44 -4.57
CA THR A 89 -27.51 -34.82 -4.83
C THR A 89 -27.98 -35.75 -3.73
N ILE A 90 -29.10 -35.44 -3.08
CA ILE A 90 -29.70 -36.26 -2.02
C ILE A 90 -31.05 -36.79 -2.51
N GLU A 91 -31.25 -38.10 -2.49
CA GLU A 91 -32.53 -38.76 -2.75
C GLU A 91 -33.34 -38.90 -1.45
N CYS A 92 -34.58 -38.38 -1.43
CA CYS A 92 -35.52 -38.67 -0.36
C CYS A 92 -36.20 -40.03 -0.63
N LEU A 93 -36.16 -40.96 0.32
CA LEU A 93 -36.63 -42.33 0.13
C LEU A 93 -38.05 -42.59 0.66
N SER A 94 -38.77 -41.57 1.16
CA SER A 94 -40.09 -41.72 1.77
C SER A 94 -41.06 -40.59 1.43
N SER A 95 -42.33 -40.96 1.20
CA SER A 95 -43.45 -40.04 0.89
C SER A 95 -44.18 -39.51 2.12
N ASP A 96 -43.76 -39.85 3.35
CA ASP A 96 -44.46 -39.43 4.57
C ASP A 96 -43.93 -38.08 5.08
N SER A 97 -44.79 -37.06 5.06
CA SER A 97 -44.40 -35.65 4.99
C SER A 97 -44.21 -34.95 6.35
N ARG A 98 -44.12 -35.70 7.46
CA ARG A 98 -44.09 -35.12 8.83
C ARG A 98 -42.84 -35.45 9.67
N SER A 99 -41.85 -36.16 9.14
CA SER A 99 -40.70 -36.64 9.94
C SER A 99 -39.31 -36.43 9.33
N ASN A 100 -39.18 -35.65 8.26
CA ASN A 100 -37.93 -35.61 7.49
C ASN A 100 -37.23 -34.26 7.61
N VAL A 101 -36.15 -34.20 8.39
CA VAL A 101 -35.16 -33.10 8.36
C VAL A 101 -33.91 -33.62 7.65
N VAL A 102 -33.45 -32.90 6.63
CA VAL A 102 -32.28 -33.22 5.80
C VAL A 102 -30.99 -32.76 6.50
N ILE A 103 -29.97 -33.62 6.57
CA ILE A 103 -28.65 -33.32 7.17
C ILE A 103 -27.60 -33.16 6.05
N TYR A 104 -26.70 -32.17 6.19
CA TYR A 104 -25.55 -31.91 5.30
C TYR A 104 -24.23 -32.25 5.98
N GLU A 105 -23.20 -32.55 5.18
CA GLU A 105 -21.81 -32.71 5.63
C GLU A 105 -20.88 -32.06 4.60
N PHE A 106 -20.04 -31.09 5.02
CA PHE A 106 -18.96 -30.54 4.20
C PHE A 106 -17.66 -31.25 4.57
N THR A 107 -16.93 -31.75 3.58
CA THR A 107 -15.66 -32.48 3.78
C THR A 107 -14.56 -31.90 2.91
N ASP A 108 -14.34 -30.60 3.00
CA ASP A 108 -12.99 -30.04 2.89
C ASP A 108 -12.93 -28.68 3.60
N GLY A 109 -11.76 -28.32 4.12
CA GLY A 109 -11.52 -27.03 4.77
C GLY A 109 -11.48 -25.86 3.79
N SER A 110 -12.07 -25.96 2.59
CA SER A 110 -11.97 -24.95 1.54
C SER A 110 -13.13 -23.95 1.56
N GLY A 111 -13.51 -23.43 2.73
CA GLY A 111 -14.36 -22.23 2.85
C GLY A 111 -15.56 -22.20 1.89
N ALA A 112 -16.30 -23.30 1.77
CA ALA A 112 -17.45 -23.38 0.89
C ALA A 112 -18.47 -22.30 1.26
N ARG A 113 -18.81 -21.48 0.27
CA ARG A 113 -19.73 -20.32 0.31
C ARG A 113 -21.10 -20.72 0.88
N PRO A 114 -21.97 -19.76 1.27
CA PRO A 114 -23.39 -20.03 1.49
C PRO A 114 -24.04 -20.52 0.18
N GLY A 115 -23.89 -21.81 -0.13
CA GLY A 115 -24.45 -22.46 -1.30
C GLY A 115 -25.90 -22.86 -1.04
N ASN A 116 -26.75 -22.68 -2.05
CA ASN A 116 -28.11 -23.20 -2.04
C ASN A 116 -28.07 -24.72 -1.89
N VAL A 117 -29.02 -25.28 -1.15
CA VAL A 117 -29.22 -26.73 -1.17
C VAL A 117 -30.21 -27.07 -2.28
N GLN A 118 -29.81 -28.00 -3.16
CA GLN A 118 -30.75 -28.72 -4.02
C GLN A 118 -31.26 -30.00 -3.32
N VAL A 119 -32.57 -30.07 -3.06
CA VAL A 119 -33.24 -31.28 -2.59
C VAL A 119 -33.94 -31.93 -3.78
N ALA A 120 -33.60 -33.18 -4.11
CA ALA A 120 -34.31 -33.93 -5.14
C ALA A 120 -35.59 -34.52 -4.55
N VAL A 121 -36.72 -34.23 -5.19
CA VAL A 121 -38.04 -34.71 -4.77
C VAL A 121 -38.31 -36.06 -5.45
N PRO A 122 -38.58 -37.13 -4.70
CA PRO A 122 -38.83 -38.46 -5.25
C PRO A 122 -40.08 -38.46 -6.13
N SER A 123 -40.10 -39.34 -7.14
CA SER A 123 -41.24 -39.51 -8.03
C SER A 123 -42.49 -39.87 -7.23
N GLY A 124 -43.52 -39.01 -7.28
CA GLY A 124 -44.78 -39.19 -6.55
C GLY A 124 -44.94 -38.25 -5.35
N ALA A 125 -43.89 -37.57 -4.91
CA ALA A 125 -44.01 -36.49 -3.93
C ALA A 125 -44.23 -35.13 -4.64
N ASN A 126 -45.11 -34.30 -4.10
CA ASN A 126 -45.33 -32.95 -4.61
C ASN A 126 -44.18 -32.04 -4.13
N SER A 127 -43.43 -31.49 -5.08
CA SER A 127 -42.28 -30.62 -4.79
C SER A 127 -42.66 -29.30 -4.11
N GLU A 128 -43.86 -28.78 -4.33
CA GLU A 128 -44.40 -27.62 -3.59
C GLU A 128 -44.68 -27.97 -2.13
N THR A 129 -45.22 -29.16 -1.87
CA THR A 129 -45.44 -29.64 -0.49
C THR A 129 -44.11 -29.86 0.24
N VAL A 130 -43.11 -30.40 -0.45
CA VAL A 130 -41.76 -30.56 0.14
C VAL A 130 -41.13 -29.20 0.42
N ALA A 131 -41.21 -28.24 -0.50
CA ALA A 131 -40.72 -26.88 -0.31
C ALA A 131 -41.42 -26.17 0.86
N PHE A 132 -42.75 -26.25 0.91
CA PHE A 132 -43.55 -25.66 1.99
C PHE A 132 -43.19 -26.25 3.34
N ASN A 133 -43.14 -27.58 3.46
CA ASN A 133 -42.81 -28.25 4.73
C ASN A 133 -41.37 -27.97 5.16
N LEU A 134 -40.42 -27.88 4.22
CA LEU A 134 -39.03 -27.52 4.56
C LEU A 134 -38.96 -26.09 5.10
N ALA A 135 -39.60 -25.15 4.42
CA ALA A 135 -39.65 -23.76 4.87
C ALA A 135 -40.37 -23.65 6.21
N GLU A 136 -41.51 -24.32 6.39
CA GLU A 136 -42.30 -24.33 7.62
C GLU A 136 -41.51 -24.94 8.79
N VAL A 137 -40.88 -26.10 8.63
CA VAL A 137 -40.08 -26.74 9.69
C VAL A 137 -38.90 -25.86 10.12
N ILE A 138 -38.26 -25.17 9.17
CA ILE A 138 -37.16 -24.26 9.49
C ILE A 138 -37.68 -22.98 10.20
N ASN A 139 -38.86 -22.48 9.81
CA ASN A 139 -39.42 -21.23 10.34
C ASN A 139 -40.21 -21.40 11.67
N VAL A 140 -40.87 -22.54 11.90
CA VAL A 140 -41.71 -22.81 13.09
C VAL A 140 -40.89 -23.00 14.37
N ASN A 141 -39.63 -23.44 14.26
CA ASN A 141 -38.76 -23.69 15.42
C ASN A 141 -38.22 -22.41 16.11
N GLN A 142 -38.70 -21.21 15.78
CA GLN A 142 -38.14 -19.93 16.24
C GLN A 142 -39.01 -19.16 17.26
N GLY A 143 -40.17 -19.70 17.66
CA GLY A 143 -41.11 -18.94 18.49
C GLY A 143 -41.66 -17.72 17.75
N THR A 144 -42.60 -17.01 18.36
CA THR A 144 -43.56 -16.07 17.74
C THR A 144 -43.00 -14.79 17.08
N LYS A 145 -41.72 -14.70 16.71
CA LYS A 145 -41.14 -13.53 16.02
C LYS A 145 -41.07 -13.69 14.48
N GLY A 146 -42.25 -13.70 13.86
CA GLY A 146 -42.63 -12.95 12.65
C GLY A 146 -41.85 -12.93 11.32
N SER A 147 -40.68 -13.56 11.13
CA SER A 147 -40.00 -13.52 9.82
C SER A 147 -39.42 -14.87 9.40
N ASN A 148 -39.85 -15.36 8.23
CA ASN A 148 -39.32 -16.58 7.61
C ASN A 148 -37.81 -16.44 7.37
N ILE A 149 -36.99 -17.39 7.82
CA ILE A 149 -35.52 -17.34 7.76
C ILE A 149 -34.99 -18.03 6.49
N VAL A 150 -35.84 -18.80 5.80
CA VAL A 150 -35.47 -19.55 4.60
C VAL A 150 -36.58 -19.44 3.57
N ALA A 151 -36.20 -19.22 2.32
CA ALA A 151 -37.08 -19.31 1.16
C ALA A 151 -36.84 -20.64 0.45
N ALA A 152 -37.90 -21.44 0.26
CA ALA A 152 -37.84 -22.63 -0.56
C ALA A 152 -38.52 -22.36 -1.91
N THR A 153 -37.79 -22.56 -3.01
CA THR A 153 -38.34 -22.38 -4.37
C THR A 153 -38.31 -23.70 -5.13
N VAL A 154 -39.34 -23.96 -5.93
CA VAL A 154 -39.48 -25.21 -6.69
C VAL A 154 -39.11 -24.96 -8.15
N SER A 155 -38.30 -25.85 -8.72
CA SER A 155 -38.04 -25.90 -10.16
C SER A 155 -38.09 -27.35 -10.63
N GLY A 156 -39.23 -27.76 -11.19
CA GLY A 156 -39.51 -29.15 -11.54
C GLY A 156 -39.57 -30.06 -10.31
N ASN A 157 -38.81 -31.16 -10.31
CA ASN A 157 -38.67 -32.08 -9.18
C ASN A 157 -37.56 -31.68 -8.20
N LYS A 158 -37.13 -30.41 -8.22
CA LYS A 158 -36.07 -29.89 -7.36
C LYS A 158 -36.63 -28.81 -6.45
N VAL A 159 -36.25 -28.86 -5.19
CA VAL A 159 -36.51 -27.80 -4.20
C VAL A 159 -35.18 -27.14 -3.87
N TRP A 160 -35.13 -25.83 -4.02
CA TRP A 160 -33.99 -24.99 -3.68
C TRP A 160 -34.26 -24.30 -2.37
N VAL A 161 -33.39 -24.52 -1.39
CA VAL A 161 -33.51 -23.97 -0.05
C VAL A 161 -32.49 -22.85 0.10
N LYS A 162 -32.97 -21.62 0.21
CA LYS A 162 -32.15 -20.41 0.29
C LYS A 162 -32.24 -19.83 1.70
N PRO A 163 -31.15 -19.84 2.49
CA PRO A 163 -31.12 -19.04 3.71
C PRO A 163 -31.33 -17.57 3.33
N MET A 164 -32.18 -16.87 4.08
CA MET A 164 -32.32 -15.43 3.94
C MET A 164 -30.94 -14.79 4.14
N PRO A 165 -30.60 -13.75 3.36
CA PRO A 165 -29.29 -13.12 3.48
C PRO A 165 -29.04 -12.67 4.94
N GLY A 166 -27.87 -13.00 5.50
CA GLY A 166 -27.53 -12.76 6.91
C GLY A 166 -27.49 -14.01 7.80
N TRP A 167 -28.00 -15.15 7.31
CA TRP A 167 -27.95 -16.44 8.00
C TRP A 167 -26.96 -17.38 7.32
N VAL A 168 -26.17 -18.12 8.12
CA VAL A 168 -25.25 -19.16 7.65
C VAL A 168 -25.61 -20.48 8.32
N ILE A 169 -25.66 -21.56 7.55
CA ILE A 169 -25.83 -22.91 8.07
C ILE A 169 -24.45 -23.44 8.44
N LYS A 170 -24.22 -23.83 9.71
CA LYS A 170 -22.96 -24.41 10.17
C LYS A 170 -23.15 -25.83 10.73
N THR A 171 -22.15 -26.67 10.49
CA THR A 171 -21.94 -27.95 11.19
C THR A 171 -20.79 -27.80 12.19
N PHE A 172 -20.95 -28.38 13.37
CA PHE A 172 -19.87 -28.50 14.36
C PHE A 172 -19.43 -29.97 14.39
N THR A 173 -18.13 -30.21 14.26
CA THR A 173 -17.53 -31.56 14.20
C THR A 173 -17.08 -32.11 15.55
N ASP A 174 -17.46 -31.48 16.67
CA ASP A 174 -17.11 -31.97 17.99
C ASP A 174 -18.03 -33.13 18.41
N SER A 175 -17.44 -34.34 18.42
CA SER A 175 -17.83 -35.57 19.12
C SER A 175 -19.33 -35.97 19.13
N ASP A 176 -19.61 -37.10 18.47
CA ASP A 176 -20.77 -38.01 18.63
C ASP A 176 -22.20 -37.47 18.50
N THR A 177 -22.41 -36.16 18.31
CA THR A 177 -23.71 -35.59 17.96
C THR A 177 -23.58 -34.63 16.78
N SER A 178 -24.08 -35.03 15.61
CA SER A 178 -24.17 -34.18 14.43
C SER A 178 -25.28 -33.13 14.59
N ASP A 179 -25.02 -32.11 15.41
CA ASP A 179 -25.94 -30.99 15.62
C ASP A 179 -25.75 -29.95 14.51
N ILE A 180 -26.84 -29.61 13.80
CA ILE A 180 -26.89 -28.47 12.88
C ILE A 180 -27.35 -27.26 13.67
N ARG A 181 -26.60 -26.16 13.60
CA ARG A 181 -27.00 -24.88 14.20
C ARG A 181 -27.24 -23.82 13.13
N LEU A 182 -28.42 -23.22 13.17
CA LEU A 182 -28.68 -21.95 12.51
C LEU A 182 -28.23 -20.85 13.48
N VAL A 183 -27.24 -20.06 13.06
CA VAL A 183 -26.74 -18.94 13.85
C VAL A 183 -27.06 -17.65 13.10
N SER A 184 -27.83 -16.77 13.74
CA SER A 184 -27.97 -15.39 13.28
C SER A 184 -26.68 -14.67 13.65
N ASN A 185 -25.83 -14.40 12.68
CA ASN A 185 -24.62 -13.61 12.88
C ASN A 185 -24.86 -12.18 12.40
N HIS A 186 -25.92 -11.55 12.92
CA HIS A 186 -26.03 -10.10 12.89
C HIS A 186 -25.20 -9.50 14.03
N VAL A 187 -23.90 -9.80 14.06
CA VAL A 187 -22.95 -8.88 14.65
C VAL A 187 -22.56 -7.92 13.54
N THR A 188 -23.49 -7.04 13.18
CA THR A 188 -23.05 -5.75 12.65
C THR A 188 -22.19 -5.17 13.75
N TRP A 189 -20.90 -5.03 13.50
CA TRP A 189 -20.10 -4.07 14.23
C TRP A 189 -20.91 -2.77 14.24
N LEU A 190 -21.48 -2.43 15.41
CA LEU A 190 -21.93 -1.08 15.65
C LEU A 190 -20.64 -0.27 15.58
N TYR A 191 -20.41 0.33 14.42
CA TYR A 191 -19.28 1.20 14.10
C TYR A 191 -18.99 2.09 15.29
N GLY A 192 -17.99 1.69 16.06
CA GLY A 192 -17.64 2.27 17.34
C GLY A 192 -16.17 2.03 17.57
N PHE A 193 -15.35 2.26 16.54
CA PHE A 193 -14.03 2.81 16.82
C PHE A 193 -14.28 4.18 17.41
N ASP A 194 -14.05 4.30 18.71
CA ASP A 194 -13.99 5.62 19.32
C ASP A 194 -12.90 6.39 18.54
N PRO A 195 -13.17 7.64 18.11
CA PRO A 195 -12.14 8.45 17.49
C PRO A 195 -10.91 8.46 18.41
N PRO A 196 -9.68 8.46 17.85
CA PRO A 196 -8.48 8.50 18.67
C PRO A 196 -8.59 9.65 19.66
N THR A 197 -8.54 9.32 20.94
CA THR A 197 -8.41 10.31 22.01
C THR A 197 -6.93 10.58 22.24
N PRO A 198 -6.58 11.70 22.90
CA PRO A 198 -5.23 11.93 23.36
C PRO A 198 -4.62 10.73 24.11
N ASP A 199 -5.45 10.08 24.93
CA ASP A 199 -5.15 8.92 25.75
C ASP A 199 -5.14 7.58 24.99
N ASN A 200 -5.16 7.61 23.66
CA ASN A 200 -5.09 6.43 22.81
C ASN A 200 -4.05 6.52 21.68
N SER A 201 -3.01 7.33 21.86
CA SER A 201 -2.00 7.67 20.87
C SER A 201 -0.62 7.08 21.15
N VAL A 202 0.08 6.72 20.07
CA VAL A 202 1.45 6.20 20.11
C VAL A 202 2.36 6.97 19.16
N ALA A 203 3.64 7.09 19.51
CA ALA A 203 4.65 7.68 18.64
C ALA A 203 4.73 6.94 17.30
N VAL A 204 5.13 7.66 16.24
CA VAL A 204 5.29 7.08 14.90
C VAL A 204 6.27 5.90 14.96
N GLY A 205 5.97 4.82 14.24
CA GLY A 205 6.78 3.58 14.28
C GLY A 205 6.48 2.66 15.46
N TRP A 206 5.69 3.09 16.46
CA TRP A 206 5.27 2.27 17.59
C TRP A 206 3.84 1.75 17.46
N VAL A 207 3.59 0.64 18.15
CA VAL A 207 2.32 -0.08 18.20
C VAL A 207 2.00 -0.42 19.64
N LYS A 208 0.75 -0.18 20.03
CA LYS A 208 0.18 -0.62 21.31
C LYS A 208 -0.23 -2.09 21.24
N LYS A 209 0.11 -2.90 22.25
CA LYS A 209 -0.44 -4.26 22.41
C LYS A 209 -0.91 -4.48 23.85
N THR A 210 -1.88 -5.34 24.07
CA THR A 210 -2.33 -5.72 25.42
C THR A 210 -2.44 -7.23 25.53
N GLY A 211 -2.27 -7.77 26.74
CA GLY A 211 -2.58 -9.17 27.04
C GLY A 211 -4.09 -9.41 27.05
N GLU A 212 -4.50 -10.67 26.90
CA GLU A 212 -5.90 -11.09 26.75
C GLU A 212 -6.83 -10.63 27.88
N THR A 213 -6.31 -10.48 29.10
CA THR A 213 -7.13 -10.08 30.26
C THR A 213 -7.29 -8.57 30.40
N VAL A 214 -6.63 -7.77 29.57
CA VAL A 214 -6.59 -6.31 29.70
C VAL A 214 -7.49 -5.70 28.64
N HIS A 215 -8.57 -5.06 29.07
CA HIS A 215 -9.46 -4.40 28.14
C HIS A 215 -8.78 -3.15 27.55
N PRO A 216 -8.52 -3.09 26.24
CA PRO A 216 -7.70 -2.04 25.63
C PRO A 216 -8.30 -0.63 25.76
N ARG A 217 -9.60 -0.51 26.04
CA ARG A 217 -10.23 0.81 26.30
C ARG A 217 -10.31 1.19 27.77
N ASN A 218 -10.50 0.19 28.64
CA ASN A 218 -10.90 0.44 30.03
C ASN A 218 -9.71 0.33 30.97
N ASN A 219 -8.72 -0.48 30.61
CA ASN A 219 -7.61 -0.83 31.47
C ASN A 219 -6.27 -0.31 30.99
N VAL A 220 -6.19 0.40 29.86
CA VAL A 220 -4.92 0.98 29.41
C VAL A 220 -5.06 2.43 28.95
N THR A 221 -3.94 3.12 28.98
CA THR A 221 -3.75 4.48 28.46
C THR A 221 -2.49 4.45 27.60
N TYR A 222 -2.54 5.06 26.42
CA TYR A 222 -1.36 5.32 25.58
C TYR A 222 -1.43 6.77 25.15
N ARG A 223 -0.44 7.60 25.46
CA ARG A 223 -0.46 9.00 25.01
C ARG A 223 0.91 9.56 24.71
N ILE A 224 0.96 10.50 23.77
CA ILE A 224 2.06 11.44 23.69
C ILE A 224 1.95 12.42 24.86
N ALA A 225 2.92 12.37 25.77
CA ALA A 225 2.98 13.22 26.95
C ALA A 225 3.86 14.44 26.63
N VAL A 226 3.22 15.51 26.17
CA VAL A 226 3.86 16.75 25.71
C VAL A 226 4.37 17.55 26.90
N GLY A 227 5.67 17.84 26.95
CA GLY A 227 6.31 18.59 28.06
C GLY A 227 6.28 17.89 29.42
N GLU A 228 5.66 16.71 29.50
CA GLU A 228 5.63 15.84 30.69
C GLU A 228 6.77 14.82 30.69
N GLY A 229 7.59 14.80 29.63
CA GLY A 229 8.68 13.87 29.47
C GLY A 229 9.88 14.13 30.37
N ILE A 230 10.89 13.28 30.18
CA ILE A 230 11.96 13.09 31.13
C ILE A 230 13.00 14.22 30.96
N GLY A 231 12.69 15.37 31.55
CA GLY A 231 13.45 16.61 31.41
C GLY A 231 12.68 17.74 30.71
N GLY A 232 11.36 17.61 30.53
CA GLY A 232 10.53 18.61 29.84
C GLY A 232 10.41 18.41 28.33
N SER A 233 10.98 17.34 27.77
CA SER A 233 10.77 16.90 26.39
C SER A 233 9.38 16.29 26.19
N ASN A 234 9.00 16.10 24.93
CA ASN A 234 7.87 15.22 24.58
C ASN A 234 8.31 13.76 24.79
N CYS A 235 7.41 12.90 25.27
CA CYS A 235 7.70 11.47 25.38
C CYS A 235 6.46 10.61 25.16
N GLN A 236 6.65 9.29 25.06
CA GLN A 236 5.53 8.35 25.05
C GLN A 236 5.21 7.93 26.49
N TYR A 237 3.94 8.01 26.87
CA TYR A 237 3.43 7.39 28.09
C TYR A 237 2.51 6.22 27.74
N PHE A 238 2.63 5.11 28.47
CA PHE A 238 1.62 4.05 28.44
C PHE A 238 1.44 3.43 29.81
N ALA A 239 0.21 3.01 30.13
CA ALA A 239 -0.15 2.53 31.46
C ALA A 239 -1.23 1.47 31.47
N ILE A 240 -1.28 0.71 32.56
CA ILE A 240 -2.42 -0.13 32.95
C ILE A 240 -3.18 0.57 34.10
N LYS A 241 -4.48 0.78 33.96
CA LYS A 241 -5.35 1.43 34.95
C LYS A 241 -6.44 0.49 35.46
N ASN A 242 -6.79 0.66 36.74
CA ASN A 242 -7.92 -0.02 37.38
C ASN A 242 -7.92 -1.54 37.16
N TYR A 243 -6.74 -2.17 37.08
CA TYR A 243 -6.65 -3.59 36.79
C TYR A 243 -6.93 -4.42 38.04
N VAL A 244 -7.85 -5.36 37.90
CA VAL A 244 -8.18 -6.38 38.90
C VAL A 244 -8.21 -7.72 38.16
N GLY A 245 -7.17 -8.53 38.32
CA GLY A 245 -7.07 -9.80 37.62
C GLY A 245 -5.82 -10.59 37.99
N SER A 246 -5.72 -11.81 37.46
CA SER A 246 -4.59 -12.70 37.75
C SER A 246 -3.30 -12.25 37.05
N HIS A 247 -3.38 -11.70 35.84
CA HIS A 247 -2.21 -11.26 35.07
C HIS A 247 -2.62 -10.42 33.87
N GLY A 248 -2.27 -9.14 33.85
CA GLY A 248 -2.55 -8.21 32.77
C GLY A 248 -1.28 -7.59 32.22
N THR A 249 -1.18 -7.45 30.91
CA THR A 249 0.00 -6.89 30.24
C THR A 249 -0.38 -5.75 29.29
N ALA A 250 0.47 -4.74 29.21
CA ALA A 250 0.46 -3.68 28.20
C ALA A 250 1.85 -3.57 27.56
N TYR A 251 1.89 -3.33 26.26
CA TYR A 251 3.10 -3.26 25.46
C TYR A 251 3.13 -1.97 24.65
N LEU A 252 4.31 -1.38 24.58
CA LEU A 252 4.73 -0.49 23.50
C LEU A 252 5.76 -1.26 22.66
N SER A 253 5.44 -1.55 21.40
CA SER A 253 6.26 -2.41 20.54
C SER A 253 6.45 -1.79 19.17
N THR A 254 7.62 -1.97 18.59
CA THR A 254 7.94 -1.66 17.20
C THR A 254 8.52 -2.90 16.54
N SER A 255 8.43 -3.03 15.22
CA SER A 255 8.95 -4.18 14.48
C SER A 255 9.77 -3.71 13.30
N VAL A 256 10.90 -4.36 13.11
CA VAL A 256 11.88 -4.07 12.07
C VAL A 256 12.02 -5.29 11.20
N GLN A 257 12.04 -5.06 9.90
CA GLN A 257 12.16 -6.11 8.92
C GLN A 257 13.61 -6.62 8.83
N VAL A 258 13.75 -7.91 8.60
CA VAL A 258 15.03 -8.58 8.36
C VAL A 258 15.09 -9.00 6.90
N ASP A 259 15.95 -8.35 6.13
CA ASP A 259 16.16 -8.61 4.71
C ASP A 259 17.52 -8.05 4.25
N ASN A 260 17.82 -8.08 2.95
CA ASN A 260 19.12 -7.65 2.43
C ASN A 260 19.19 -6.17 2.01
N ARG A 261 18.18 -5.36 2.31
CA ARG A 261 18.14 -3.94 1.94
C ARG A 261 19.03 -3.11 2.86
N PRO A 262 19.53 -1.94 2.40
CA PRO A 262 20.45 -1.11 3.17
C PRO A 262 19.87 -0.62 4.51
N CYS A 263 18.55 -0.35 4.55
CA CYS A 263 17.82 0.16 5.72
C CYS A 263 17.22 -0.95 6.60
N SER A 264 17.59 -2.22 6.36
CA SER A 264 17.03 -3.38 7.07
C SER A 264 18.10 -4.11 7.88
N LEU A 265 17.64 -4.94 8.80
CA LEU A 265 18.48 -5.86 9.55
C LEU A 265 18.87 -7.05 8.68
N HIS A 266 20.11 -7.53 8.78
CA HIS A 266 20.61 -8.65 7.97
C HIS A 266 20.76 -9.91 8.83
N LEU A 267 20.62 -11.08 8.21
CA LEU A 267 20.84 -12.35 8.92
C LEU A 267 22.26 -12.40 9.51
N GLY A 268 22.37 -12.80 10.77
CA GLY A 268 23.63 -12.82 11.52
C GLY A 268 24.01 -11.51 12.24
N ASP A 269 23.32 -10.40 11.98
CA ASP A 269 23.48 -9.17 12.75
C ASP A 269 23.20 -9.43 14.24
N ARG A 270 23.87 -8.72 15.16
CA ARG A 270 23.48 -8.71 16.57
C ARG A 270 22.82 -7.39 16.91
N ILE A 271 21.69 -7.47 17.60
CA ILE A 271 20.88 -6.28 17.89
C ILE A 271 21.05 -5.89 19.35
N LYS A 272 21.18 -4.60 19.59
CA LYS A 272 21.06 -4.02 20.92
C LYS A 272 19.98 -2.96 20.90
N PHE A 273 18.90 -3.20 21.64
CA PHE A 273 17.83 -2.24 21.84
C PHE A 273 18.06 -1.50 23.15
N ARG A 274 18.07 -0.17 23.10
CA ARG A 274 18.33 0.70 24.25
C ARG A 274 17.25 1.77 24.36
N ILE A 275 16.96 2.14 25.60
CA ILE A 275 16.13 3.29 25.94
C ILE A 275 16.90 4.13 26.93
N ASP A 276 17.16 5.38 26.56
CA ASP A 276 17.91 6.31 27.39
C ASP A 276 17.15 6.67 28.64
N HIS A 277 15.84 6.85 28.54
CA HIS A 277 15.02 7.43 29.58
C HIS A 277 13.71 6.65 29.76
N LEU A 278 13.62 5.95 30.88
CA LEU A 278 12.40 5.33 31.39
C LEU A 278 12.09 5.94 32.75
N LEU A 279 10.82 6.33 32.95
CA LEU A 279 10.34 6.85 34.24
C LEU A 279 9.06 6.10 34.64
N PRO A 280 9.15 5.20 35.64
CA PRO A 280 7.98 4.53 36.20
C PRO A 280 7.05 5.52 36.92
N SER A 281 5.74 5.38 36.75
CA SER A 281 4.68 6.16 37.39
C SER A 281 3.66 5.23 38.07
N GLY A 282 3.26 5.57 39.31
CA GLY A 282 2.21 4.85 40.05
C GLY A 282 2.63 3.55 40.76
N PHE A 283 3.89 3.11 40.62
CA PHE A 283 4.39 1.84 41.19
C PHE A 283 4.63 1.88 42.72
N ILE A 284 4.60 3.05 43.36
CA ILE A 284 4.88 3.20 44.80
C ILE A 284 3.61 2.97 45.62
N GLY A 285 3.77 2.28 46.76
CA GLY A 285 2.69 2.06 47.74
C GLY A 285 1.62 1.10 47.23
N LEU A 286 2.01 0.08 46.46
CA LEU A 286 1.11 -1.00 46.05
C LEU A 286 0.82 -1.90 47.25
N GLY A 287 -0.42 -2.35 47.37
CA GLY A 287 -0.79 -3.32 48.39
C GLY A 287 -0.05 -4.64 48.18
N SER A 288 0.10 -5.45 49.23
CA SER A 288 0.78 -6.75 49.16
C SER A 288 0.15 -7.75 48.17
N LYS A 289 -1.06 -7.45 47.69
CA LYS A 289 -1.80 -8.23 46.69
C LYS A 289 -1.54 -7.80 45.25
N CYS A 290 -0.81 -6.71 45.02
CA CYS A 290 -0.47 -6.24 43.68
C CYS A 290 1.02 -6.43 43.43
N GLN A 291 1.34 -7.17 42.38
CA GLN A 291 2.71 -7.28 41.88
C GLN A 291 2.74 -6.67 40.49
N VAL A 292 3.84 -5.98 40.19
CA VAL A 292 4.02 -5.31 38.93
C VAL A 292 5.48 -5.43 38.51
N GLU A 293 5.68 -5.64 37.23
CA GLU A 293 6.99 -5.75 36.60
C GLU A 293 7.00 -4.93 35.31
N ALA A 294 8.12 -4.26 35.03
CA ALA A 294 8.36 -3.63 33.74
C ALA A 294 9.58 -4.26 33.08
N LYS A 295 9.52 -4.48 31.77
CA LYS A 295 10.62 -5.07 31.00
C LYS A 295 10.82 -4.36 29.68
N ILE A 296 12.07 -4.34 29.24
CA ILE A 296 12.41 -4.12 27.83
C ILE A 296 12.82 -5.44 27.21
N GLY A 297 12.60 -5.58 25.90
CA GLY A 297 12.99 -6.80 25.22
C GLY A 297 13.05 -6.68 23.72
N VAL A 298 13.67 -7.71 23.14
CA VAL A 298 13.65 -8.02 21.72
C VAL A 298 13.07 -9.42 21.55
N ILE A 299 12.24 -9.60 20.54
CA ILE A 299 11.61 -10.88 20.22
C ILE A 299 11.69 -11.15 18.72
N TRP A 300 12.01 -12.39 18.37
CA TRP A 300 11.99 -12.91 17.02
C TRP A 300 11.57 -14.37 17.06
N SER A 301 10.59 -14.76 16.23
CA SER A 301 9.94 -16.07 16.36
C SER A 301 9.50 -16.30 17.83
N ASP A 302 9.82 -17.45 18.42
CA ASP A 302 9.53 -17.78 19.82
C ASP A 302 10.67 -17.38 20.78
N GLN A 303 11.77 -16.83 20.25
CA GLN A 303 12.92 -16.43 21.05
C GLN A 303 12.76 -15.01 21.56
N ARG A 304 12.99 -14.87 22.87
CA ARG A 304 12.77 -13.63 23.58
C ARG A 304 13.95 -13.35 24.49
N VAL A 305 14.54 -12.16 24.35
CA VAL A 305 15.57 -11.65 25.25
C VAL A 305 15.01 -10.44 25.96
N GLU A 306 14.98 -10.49 27.28
CA GLU A 306 14.36 -9.48 28.14
C GLU A 306 15.30 -9.02 29.24
N LYS A 307 15.08 -7.79 29.69
CA LYS A 307 15.70 -7.24 30.90
C LYS A 307 14.64 -6.51 31.73
N ALA A 308 14.61 -6.81 33.02
CA ALA A 308 13.76 -6.10 33.97
C ALA A 308 14.20 -4.63 34.12
N VAL A 309 13.22 -3.74 34.18
CA VAL A 309 13.39 -2.31 34.41
C VAL A 309 13.15 -2.04 35.90
N PRO A 310 14.08 -1.37 36.62
CA PRO A 310 13.87 -1.03 38.02
C PRO A 310 12.69 -0.05 38.21
N ILE A 311 11.53 -0.57 38.66
CA ILE A 311 10.29 0.23 38.83
C ILE A 311 10.26 1.11 40.09
N ASN A 312 11.18 0.88 41.04
CA ASN A 312 11.25 1.60 42.32
C ASN A 312 12.32 2.70 42.32
N GLN A 313 12.89 3.00 41.16
CA GLN A 313 13.90 4.05 40.98
C GLN A 313 13.27 5.23 40.24
N GLY A 314 13.94 6.38 40.26
CA GLY A 314 13.56 7.52 39.42
C GLY A 314 13.82 7.23 37.93
N ARG A 315 14.29 8.23 37.20
CA ARG A 315 14.73 8.05 35.80
C ARG A 315 15.80 6.95 35.71
N VAL A 316 15.60 5.98 34.82
CA VAL A 316 16.56 4.91 34.52
C VAL A 316 16.80 4.79 33.01
N SER A 317 17.96 4.28 32.62
CA SER A 317 18.21 3.79 31.27
C SER A 317 18.16 2.26 31.27
N ALA A 318 17.75 1.67 30.15
CA ALA A 318 17.71 0.23 30.00
C ALA A 318 18.18 -0.19 28.61
N GLU A 319 18.91 -1.29 28.54
CA GLU A 319 19.31 -1.88 27.27
C GLU A 319 19.28 -3.41 27.32
N VAL A 320 18.99 -4.03 26.19
CA VAL A 320 18.98 -5.47 25.99
C VAL A 320 19.73 -5.80 24.71
N THR A 321 20.67 -6.74 24.79
CA THR A 321 21.42 -7.22 23.63
C THR A 321 20.90 -8.61 23.24
N GLY A 322 20.30 -8.68 22.06
CA GLY A 322 19.89 -9.94 21.45
C GLY A 322 21.09 -10.76 20.95
N GLY A 323 20.84 -12.03 20.66
CA GLY A 323 21.79 -12.86 19.93
C GLY A 323 21.90 -12.46 18.45
N PRO A 324 22.74 -13.17 17.67
CA PRO A 324 22.72 -13.06 16.22
C PRO A 324 21.33 -13.40 15.68
N ILE A 325 20.84 -12.64 14.70
CA ILE A 325 19.56 -12.90 14.03
C ILE A 325 19.63 -14.28 13.35
N PRO A 326 18.77 -15.24 13.75
CA PRO A 326 18.73 -16.57 13.15
C PRO A 326 18.29 -16.55 11.68
N GLN A 327 18.66 -17.60 10.94
CA GLN A 327 18.14 -17.85 9.59
C GLN A 327 16.61 -17.99 9.59
N GLY A 328 15.96 -17.51 8.52
CA GLY A 328 14.51 -17.60 8.34
C GLY A 328 13.67 -16.59 9.13
N ILE A 329 14.30 -15.72 9.92
CA ILE A 329 13.61 -14.60 10.57
C ILE A 329 13.36 -13.49 9.55
N THR A 330 12.12 -13.03 9.47
CA THR A 330 11.68 -11.93 8.60
C THR A 330 11.40 -10.64 9.37
N TYR A 331 11.15 -10.73 10.68
CA TYR A 331 10.87 -9.57 11.53
C TYR A 331 11.43 -9.75 12.93
N ILE A 332 11.81 -8.63 13.54
CA ILE A 332 12.25 -8.54 14.93
C ILE A 332 11.46 -7.42 15.58
N SER A 333 10.84 -7.72 16.72
CA SER A 333 10.15 -6.69 17.49
C SER A 333 10.97 -6.26 18.68
N ALA A 334 11.18 -4.95 18.82
CA ALA A 334 11.62 -4.33 20.07
C ALA A 334 10.38 -3.89 20.86
N TYR A 335 10.41 -4.02 22.18
CA TYR A 335 9.27 -3.63 23.00
C TYR A 335 9.66 -3.24 24.43
N ILE A 336 8.71 -2.55 25.06
CA ILE A 336 8.63 -2.27 26.48
C ILE A 336 7.29 -2.81 26.93
N ARG A 337 7.25 -3.49 28.06
CA ARG A 337 6.00 -3.98 28.63
C ARG A 337 5.87 -3.70 30.10
N ILE A 338 4.63 -3.61 30.56
CA ILE A 338 4.24 -3.57 31.96
C ILE A 338 3.35 -4.80 32.19
N ASP A 339 3.72 -5.64 33.15
CA ASP A 339 2.97 -6.79 33.62
C ASP A 339 2.42 -6.46 35.02
N VAL A 340 1.14 -6.67 35.25
CA VAL A 340 0.45 -6.43 36.54
C VAL A 340 -0.30 -7.69 36.94
N SER A 341 -0.17 -8.13 38.19
CA SER A 341 -1.00 -9.18 38.76
C SER A 341 -1.61 -8.71 40.08
N GLY A 342 -2.87 -9.06 40.31
CA GLY A 342 -3.64 -8.66 41.48
C GLY A 342 -4.45 -7.39 41.29
N ASP A 343 -4.76 -6.73 42.40
CA ASP A 343 -5.62 -5.54 42.46
C ASP A 343 -4.76 -4.28 42.58
N ALA A 344 -4.72 -3.47 41.52
CA ALA A 344 -3.98 -2.21 41.49
C ALA A 344 -4.59 -1.12 42.38
N GLY A 345 -5.74 -1.36 43.02
CA GLY A 345 -6.38 -0.43 43.95
C GLY A 345 -6.83 0.87 43.30
N GLY A 346 -7.24 0.80 42.03
CA GLY A 346 -7.62 1.97 41.23
C GLY A 346 -6.45 2.83 40.76
N LYS A 347 -5.20 2.41 40.96
CA LYS A 347 -4.02 3.14 40.47
C LYS A 347 -3.82 2.96 38.97
N GLU A 348 -3.18 3.95 38.37
CA GLU A 348 -2.63 3.88 37.02
C GLU A 348 -1.12 3.57 37.14
N LEU A 349 -0.72 2.42 36.58
CA LEU A 349 0.64 1.89 36.62
C LEU A 349 1.25 2.06 35.23
N GLY A 350 2.08 3.09 35.06
CA GLY A 350 2.48 3.57 33.74
C GLY A 350 3.95 3.91 33.60
N MET A 351 4.43 3.98 32.36
CA MET A 351 5.83 4.23 32.04
C MET A 351 5.91 5.38 31.05
N TYR A 352 6.73 6.38 31.35
CA TYR A 352 7.20 7.35 30.36
C TYR A 352 8.46 6.78 29.69
N VAL A 353 8.53 6.91 28.36
CA VAL A 353 9.52 6.31 27.49
C VAL A 353 10.07 7.39 26.57
N ASP A 354 11.39 7.57 26.55
CA ASP A 354 12.08 8.53 25.71
C ASP A 354 13.50 8.04 25.34
N GLY A 355 14.01 8.45 24.17
CA GLY A 355 15.33 8.09 23.64
C GLY A 355 15.47 6.59 23.33
N ALA A 356 14.57 6.05 22.51
CA ALA A 356 14.64 4.67 22.07
C ALA A 356 15.57 4.52 20.86
N HIS A 357 16.50 3.56 20.93
CA HIS A 357 17.54 3.35 19.93
C HIS A 357 17.73 1.87 19.58
N LEU A 358 18.01 1.59 18.31
CA LEU A 358 18.37 0.29 17.80
C LEU A 358 19.78 0.28 17.23
N PHE A 359 20.68 -0.45 17.88
CA PHE A 359 22.05 -0.63 17.43
C PHE A 359 22.22 -2.00 16.78
N VAL A 360 22.96 -2.04 15.67
CA VAL A 360 23.30 -3.26 14.94
C VAL A 360 24.79 -3.48 14.99
N THR A 361 25.20 -4.68 15.34
CA THR A 361 26.59 -5.12 15.23
C THR A 361 26.76 -6.03 14.03
N ARG A 362 27.49 -5.55 13.02
CA ARG A 362 27.82 -6.26 11.78
C ARG A 362 29.34 -6.27 11.60
N ALA A 363 29.91 -7.44 11.31
CA ALA A 363 31.36 -7.61 11.15
C ALA A 363 32.21 -7.04 12.32
N GLY A 364 31.66 -7.04 13.54
CA GLY A 364 32.33 -6.52 14.74
C GLY A 364 32.21 -5.02 14.98
N GLN A 365 31.57 -4.27 14.07
CA GLN A 365 31.26 -2.84 14.25
C GLN A 365 29.82 -2.70 14.73
N THR A 366 29.61 -1.93 15.81
CA THR A 366 28.28 -1.61 16.34
C THR A 366 27.93 -0.18 16.00
N GLU A 367 26.89 0.00 15.20
CA GLU A 367 26.42 1.32 14.75
C GLU A 367 24.93 1.48 15.05
N PRO A 368 24.45 2.70 15.34
CA PRO A 368 23.01 2.96 15.34
C PRO A 368 22.47 2.71 13.94
N GLN A 369 21.29 2.10 13.85
CA GLN A 369 20.58 2.03 12.58
C GLN A 369 19.77 3.29 12.42
N ASN A 370 20.09 4.08 11.40
CA ASN A 370 19.44 5.35 11.14
C ASN A 370 18.68 5.34 9.81
N TRP A 371 17.62 6.12 9.76
CA TRP A 371 16.89 6.52 8.58
C TRP A 371 17.22 7.98 8.25
N GLU A 372 17.40 8.27 6.96
CA GLU A 372 17.36 9.64 6.44
C GLU A 372 15.93 10.16 6.48
N VAL A 373 15.67 11.26 7.19
CA VAL A 373 14.33 11.89 7.26
C VAL A 373 14.43 13.41 7.02
N PRO A 374 13.65 13.98 6.08
CA PRO A 374 12.83 13.27 5.10
C PRO A 374 13.70 12.45 4.14
N VAL A 375 13.17 11.33 3.65
CA VAL A 375 13.89 10.44 2.74
C VAL A 375 14.22 11.15 1.43
N GLY A 376 15.48 11.05 1.00
CA GLY A 376 15.94 11.58 -0.26
C GLY A 376 15.29 10.91 -1.47
N ARG A 377 14.89 11.71 -2.47
CA ARG A 377 14.39 11.20 -3.75
C ARG A 377 15.55 10.85 -4.67
N ASN A 378 15.63 9.57 -5.06
CA ASN A 378 16.66 9.10 -6.00
C ASN A 378 16.13 8.88 -7.44
N ARG A 379 15.11 9.63 -7.88
CA ARG A 379 14.48 9.49 -9.21
C ARG A 379 14.05 10.86 -9.75
N SER A 380 13.85 10.98 -11.06
CA SER A 380 13.34 12.23 -11.69
C SER A 380 11.86 12.17 -12.07
N CYS A 381 11.31 10.98 -12.31
CA CYS A 381 9.90 10.82 -12.66
C CYS A 381 9.01 10.66 -11.43
N GLN A 382 7.76 11.12 -11.52
CA GLN A 382 6.77 10.85 -10.48
C GLN A 382 6.39 9.37 -10.51
N THR A 383 6.18 8.80 -9.34
CA THR A 383 5.96 7.37 -9.16
C THR A 383 4.82 7.07 -8.21
N LEU A 384 4.15 5.94 -8.43
CA LEU A 384 3.03 5.48 -7.62
C LEU A 384 3.19 3.99 -7.28
N LYS A 385 2.86 3.63 -6.04
CA LYS A 385 2.71 2.23 -5.61
C LYS A 385 1.25 1.91 -5.31
N MET A 386 0.79 0.74 -5.72
CA MET A 386 -0.44 0.15 -5.21
C MET A 386 -0.05 -1.03 -4.34
N CYS A 387 -0.48 -1.02 -3.08
CA CYS A 387 -0.20 -2.10 -2.14
C CYS A 387 -1.44 -2.97 -2.01
N ARG A 388 -1.28 -4.29 -2.10
CA ARG A 388 -2.36 -5.21 -1.77
C ARG A 388 -2.09 -5.94 -0.47
N ARG A 389 -3.18 -6.31 0.19
CA ARG A 389 -3.15 -7.12 1.41
C ARG A 389 -2.24 -8.36 1.27
N GLY A 390 -1.33 -8.50 2.24
CA GLY A 390 -0.45 -9.66 2.37
C GLY A 390 0.89 -9.52 1.64
N GLU A 391 1.10 -8.42 0.91
CA GLU A 391 2.39 -8.10 0.32
C GLU A 391 3.35 -7.53 1.37
N GLU A 392 4.64 -7.80 1.19
CA GLU A 392 5.70 -7.21 1.99
C GLU A 392 5.74 -5.71 1.72
N PHE A 393 5.38 -4.91 2.74
CA PHE A 393 5.33 -3.45 2.64
C PHE A 393 6.37 -2.84 3.58
N ASP A 394 7.41 -2.27 2.99
CA ASP A 394 8.39 -1.46 3.69
C ASP A 394 8.06 0.03 3.53
N PRO A 395 7.66 0.74 4.60
CA PRO A 395 7.37 2.16 4.56
C PRO A 395 8.56 3.03 4.17
N TYR A 396 9.79 2.64 4.49
CA TYR A 396 10.98 3.42 4.16
C TYR A 396 11.29 3.37 2.67
N GLU A 397 11.33 2.17 2.10
CA GLU A 397 11.43 2.01 0.66
C GLU A 397 10.26 2.70 -0.05
N ALA A 398 9.04 2.55 0.48
CA ALA A 398 7.85 3.16 -0.13
C ALA A 398 7.92 4.69 -0.13
N ALA A 399 8.29 5.31 1.01
CA ALA A 399 8.45 6.75 1.11
C ALA A 399 9.59 7.26 0.23
N SER A 400 10.70 6.52 0.13
CA SER A 400 11.87 6.89 -0.66
C SER A 400 11.62 6.75 -2.16
N ASN A 401 10.80 5.77 -2.58
CA ASN A 401 10.62 5.41 -3.99
C ASN A 401 9.32 5.89 -4.63
N TYR A 402 8.31 6.33 -3.87
CA TYR A 402 7.00 6.69 -4.42
C TYR A 402 6.52 8.07 -3.99
N ASP A 403 5.85 8.77 -4.90
CA ASP A 403 5.23 10.08 -4.68
C ASP A 403 3.76 9.93 -4.29
N ALA A 404 3.13 8.85 -4.73
CA ALA A 404 1.77 8.45 -4.39
C ALA A 404 1.69 6.98 -3.99
N ILE A 405 0.82 6.64 -3.04
CA ILE A 405 0.60 5.27 -2.57
C ILE A 405 -0.90 5.02 -2.46
N VAL A 406 -1.38 3.94 -3.06
CA VAL A 406 -2.74 3.41 -2.84
C VAL A 406 -2.65 2.30 -1.80
N LEU A 407 -3.39 2.43 -0.71
CA LEU A 407 -3.46 1.45 0.40
C LEU A 407 -4.90 0.99 0.63
N ASP A 408 -5.03 -0.25 1.10
CA ASP A 408 -6.25 -0.75 1.71
C ASP A 408 -6.45 -0.18 3.13
N GLU A 409 -7.69 -0.15 3.63
CA GLU A 409 -7.98 0.33 5.00
C GLU A 409 -7.18 -0.42 6.08
N SER A 410 -6.91 -1.71 5.89
CA SER A 410 -6.08 -2.55 6.79
C SER A 410 -4.62 -2.09 6.92
N ASP A 411 -4.17 -1.25 5.99
CA ASP A 411 -2.79 -0.76 5.90
C ASP A 411 -2.66 0.72 6.28
N SER A 412 -3.75 1.33 6.76
CA SER A 412 -3.77 2.67 7.35
C SER A 412 -2.74 2.88 8.48
N LYS A 413 -2.36 1.80 9.17
CA LYS A 413 -1.27 1.78 10.18
C LYS A 413 0.07 2.32 9.67
N TYR A 414 0.33 2.31 8.36
CA TYR A 414 1.58 2.79 7.78
C TYR A 414 1.58 4.30 7.47
N ILE A 415 0.41 4.93 7.36
CA ILE A 415 0.26 6.34 6.96
C ILE A 415 1.11 7.29 7.81
N PRO A 416 1.09 7.22 9.15
CA PRO A 416 1.86 8.14 9.98
C PRO A 416 3.36 8.05 9.71
N LEU A 417 3.87 6.81 9.56
CA LEU A 417 5.28 6.58 9.28
C LEU A 417 5.66 7.05 7.87
N LEU A 418 4.82 6.77 6.87
CA LEU A 418 5.03 7.26 5.50
C LEU A 418 5.11 8.79 5.45
N ARG A 419 4.23 9.50 6.18
CA ARG A 419 4.25 10.97 6.24
C ARG A 419 5.43 11.52 7.01
N TYR A 420 5.86 10.83 8.07
CA TYR A 420 7.07 11.20 8.79
C TYR A 420 8.30 11.11 7.89
N LEU A 421 8.43 10.00 7.17
CA LEU A 421 9.55 9.75 6.25
C LEU A 421 9.49 10.65 5.01
N ASN A 422 8.31 10.83 4.42
CA ASN A 422 8.09 11.67 3.25
C ASN A 422 6.82 12.53 3.46
N PRO A 423 6.95 13.75 4.00
CA PRO A 423 5.79 14.63 4.23
C PRO A 423 5.01 15.00 2.98
N ALA A 424 5.61 14.87 1.79
CA ALA A 424 4.99 15.18 0.51
C ALA A 424 4.26 13.98 -0.13
N VAL A 425 4.37 12.77 0.44
CA VAL A 425 3.72 11.58 -0.11
C VAL A 425 2.20 11.73 -0.09
N LYS A 426 1.56 11.40 -1.21
CA LYS A 426 0.10 11.31 -1.33
C LYS A 426 -0.36 9.89 -1.04
N ILE A 427 -1.34 9.73 -0.15
CA ILE A 427 -1.84 8.41 0.22
C ILE A 427 -3.34 8.34 -0.04
N TYR A 428 -3.73 7.40 -0.90
CA TYR A 428 -5.10 7.18 -1.34
C TYR A 428 -5.66 5.88 -0.76
N LEU A 429 -6.89 5.94 -0.28
CA LEU A 429 -7.63 4.75 0.16
C LEU A 429 -8.23 4.05 -1.06
N TYR A 430 -7.96 2.77 -1.25
CA TYR A 430 -8.71 1.94 -2.20
C TYR A 430 -10.16 1.79 -1.73
N GLU A 431 -11.13 2.11 -2.58
CA GLU A 431 -12.55 1.78 -2.37
C GLU A 431 -13.20 1.32 -3.68
N SER A 432 -13.96 0.23 -3.62
CA SER A 432 -14.80 -0.24 -4.71
C SER A 432 -16.23 0.29 -4.57
N VAL A 433 -16.88 0.53 -5.71
CA VAL A 433 -18.33 0.81 -5.72
C VAL A 433 -19.19 -0.45 -5.63
N THR A 434 -18.62 -1.65 -5.83
CA THR A 434 -19.32 -2.93 -5.56
C THR A 434 -19.56 -3.11 -4.07
N SER A 435 -20.57 -3.86 -3.67
CA SER A 435 -20.75 -4.30 -2.29
C SER A 435 -20.06 -5.64 -2.05
N THR A 436 -19.13 -5.72 -1.10
CA THR A 436 -18.36 -6.94 -0.86
C THR A 436 -18.86 -7.75 0.34
N ASP A 437 -18.72 -9.07 0.24
CA ASP A 437 -18.93 -10.02 1.33
C ASP A 437 -17.58 -10.55 1.84
N PHE A 438 -17.00 -9.85 2.81
CA PHE A 438 -15.75 -10.26 3.48
C PHE A 438 -15.98 -11.05 4.76
N ARG A 439 -17.19 -11.53 5.01
CA ARG A 439 -17.48 -12.27 6.24
C ARG A 439 -16.52 -13.45 6.38
N ASP A 440 -15.86 -13.55 7.53
CA ASP A 440 -14.98 -14.67 7.84
C ASP A 440 -15.76 -15.98 8.04
N SER A 441 -15.09 -17.07 8.41
CA SER A 441 -15.76 -18.34 8.75
C SER A 441 -16.75 -18.21 9.92
N ARG A 442 -16.64 -17.14 10.72
CA ARG A 442 -17.61 -16.82 11.77
C ARG A 442 -18.83 -16.12 11.19
N GLY A 443 -18.81 -15.59 9.98
CA GLY A 443 -19.90 -14.80 9.40
C GLY A 443 -19.80 -13.32 9.76
N ILE A 444 -18.66 -12.89 10.29
CA ILE A 444 -18.43 -11.53 10.77
C ILE A 444 -17.65 -10.76 9.71
N GLU A 445 -18.19 -9.61 9.30
CA GLU A 445 -17.46 -8.70 8.42
C GLU A 445 -16.26 -8.11 9.19
N PRO A 446 -15.06 -8.10 8.60
CA PRO A 446 -13.92 -7.45 9.20
C PRO A 446 -14.19 -5.95 9.40
N TRP A 447 -13.53 -5.36 10.38
CA TRP A 447 -13.62 -3.92 10.65
C TRP A 447 -13.09 -3.06 9.50
N TYR A 448 -12.22 -3.63 8.65
CA TYR A 448 -11.73 -3.03 7.42
C TYR A 448 -12.42 -3.68 6.23
N THR A 449 -12.77 -2.88 5.24
CA THR A 449 -13.29 -3.38 3.98
C THR A 449 -12.90 -2.41 2.88
N ASN A 450 -12.61 -2.96 1.70
CA ASN A 450 -12.32 -2.20 0.49
C ASN A 450 -13.62 -1.68 -0.20
N CYS A 451 -14.76 -1.80 0.49
CA CYS A 451 -16.04 -1.23 0.10
C CYS A 451 -16.63 -0.47 1.30
N PRO A 452 -17.15 0.77 1.11
CA PRO A 452 -17.76 1.51 2.21
C PRO A 452 -19.10 0.89 2.67
N ILE A 453 -19.80 0.17 1.79
CA ILE A 453 -21.12 -0.42 2.06
C ILE A 453 -21.07 -1.94 1.83
N PRO A 454 -20.73 -2.72 2.87
CA PRO A 454 -20.59 -4.16 2.74
C PRO A 454 -21.96 -4.83 2.58
N LEU A 455 -21.96 -6.06 2.04
CA LEU A 455 -23.20 -6.75 1.65
C LEU A 455 -24.13 -6.96 2.84
N GLY A 456 -23.60 -7.33 4.00
CA GLY A 456 -24.39 -7.55 5.21
C GLY A 456 -25.20 -6.31 5.62
N HIS A 457 -24.68 -5.11 5.37
CA HIS A 457 -25.40 -3.87 5.63
C HIS A 457 -26.59 -3.67 4.69
N ILE A 458 -26.42 -3.89 3.38
CA ILE A 458 -27.50 -3.73 2.38
C ILE A 458 -28.64 -4.68 2.70
N ILE A 459 -28.30 -5.92 3.01
CA ILE A 459 -29.24 -6.96 3.41
C ILE A 459 -29.99 -6.59 4.68
N ALA A 460 -29.27 -6.25 5.77
CA ALA A 460 -29.87 -5.98 7.07
C ALA A 460 -30.77 -4.74 7.06
N SER A 461 -30.47 -3.77 6.19
CA SER A 461 -31.27 -2.56 6.02
C SER A 461 -32.45 -2.71 5.05
N GLY A 462 -32.60 -3.88 4.40
CA GLY A 462 -33.65 -4.12 3.41
C GLY A 462 -33.45 -3.39 2.08
N ASN A 463 -32.32 -2.69 1.88
CA ASN A 463 -31.99 -1.90 0.69
C ASN A 463 -31.51 -2.76 -0.49
N THR A 464 -32.08 -3.95 -0.65
CA THR A 464 -31.68 -4.92 -1.67
C THR A 464 -31.87 -4.43 -3.10
N ASP A 465 -32.71 -3.41 -3.29
CA ASP A 465 -32.89 -2.72 -4.57
C ASP A 465 -31.66 -1.89 -4.99
N TRP A 466 -30.64 -1.78 -4.13
CA TRP A 466 -29.33 -1.21 -4.46
C TRP A 466 -28.43 -2.21 -5.21
N LEU A 467 -28.80 -3.48 -5.28
CA LEU A 467 -28.05 -4.50 -6.02
C LEU A 467 -28.67 -4.74 -7.40
N TYR A 468 -27.85 -5.15 -8.36
CA TYR A 468 -28.39 -5.73 -9.60
C TYR A 468 -28.90 -7.14 -9.29
N ASP A 469 -30.07 -7.47 -9.81
CA ASP A 469 -30.69 -8.79 -9.73
C ASP A 469 -30.62 -9.45 -11.12
N ASP A 470 -30.40 -10.76 -11.15
CA ASP A 470 -30.28 -11.55 -12.39
C ASP A 470 -31.63 -11.97 -13.00
N GLY A 471 -32.74 -11.51 -12.43
CA GLY A 471 -34.11 -11.81 -12.85
C GLY A 471 -34.65 -13.14 -12.28
N VAL A 472 -33.83 -13.92 -11.59
CA VAL A 472 -34.23 -15.19 -10.95
C VAL A 472 -34.03 -15.16 -9.43
N GLY A 473 -33.85 -13.96 -8.86
CA GLY A 473 -33.76 -13.73 -7.42
C GLY A 473 -32.36 -13.88 -6.84
N PHE A 474 -31.30 -13.80 -7.65
CA PHE A 474 -29.92 -13.66 -7.17
C PHE A 474 -29.34 -12.29 -7.51
N TYR A 475 -28.44 -11.83 -6.65
CA TYR A 475 -27.68 -10.63 -6.91
C TYR A 475 -26.51 -10.94 -7.82
N VAL A 476 -26.30 -10.07 -8.80
CA VAL A 476 -25.21 -10.22 -9.75
C VAL A 476 -23.89 -9.89 -9.06
N TYR A 477 -22.95 -10.83 -9.12
CA TYR A 477 -21.59 -10.66 -8.61
C TYR A 477 -20.59 -10.55 -9.75
N GLU A 478 -19.41 -10.03 -9.43
CA GLU A 478 -18.30 -9.92 -10.36
C GLU A 478 -17.64 -11.28 -10.58
N GLN A 479 -17.62 -11.76 -11.82
CA GLN A 479 -17.16 -13.11 -12.14
C GLN A 479 -15.75 -13.43 -11.61
N TYR A 480 -14.84 -12.46 -11.66
CA TYR A 480 -13.45 -12.62 -11.19
C TYR A 480 -13.28 -12.35 -9.69
N TYR A 481 -14.27 -11.74 -9.04
CA TYR A 481 -14.29 -11.40 -7.63
C TYR A 481 -15.64 -11.81 -7.04
N PRO A 482 -15.86 -13.12 -6.82
CA PRO A 482 -17.18 -13.68 -6.52
C PRO A 482 -17.80 -13.23 -5.20
N ASN A 483 -17.05 -12.50 -4.37
CA ASN A 483 -17.53 -11.87 -3.15
C ASN A 483 -17.95 -10.40 -3.38
N SER A 484 -17.80 -9.87 -4.58
CA SER A 484 -18.14 -8.49 -4.96
C SER A 484 -19.43 -8.47 -5.74
N TYR A 485 -20.44 -7.76 -5.25
CA TYR A 485 -21.76 -7.64 -5.86
C TYR A 485 -21.94 -6.29 -6.53
N TYR A 486 -22.46 -6.28 -7.76
CA TYR A 486 -22.68 -5.04 -8.48
C TYR A 486 -23.82 -4.24 -7.86
N THR A 487 -23.55 -2.96 -7.65
CA THR A 487 -24.49 -1.99 -7.07
C THR A 487 -25.06 -1.09 -8.16
N ARG A 488 -26.32 -0.69 -7.98
CA ARG A 488 -27.03 0.27 -8.82
C ARG A 488 -26.57 1.68 -8.48
N LEU A 489 -25.65 2.18 -9.29
CA LEU A 489 -24.93 3.44 -9.11
C LEU A 489 -25.83 4.68 -9.12
N THR A 490 -27.08 4.56 -9.57
CA THR A 490 -28.06 5.66 -9.69
C THR A 490 -28.91 5.90 -8.45
N LYS A 491 -28.77 5.07 -7.40
CA LYS A 491 -29.57 5.17 -6.18
C LYS A 491 -29.03 6.30 -5.28
N PRO A 492 -29.77 7.40 -5.04
CA PRO A 492 -29.24 8.53 -4.28
C PRO A 492 -28.89 8.18 -2.82
N ALA A 493 -29.67 7.30 -2.19
CA ALA A 493 -29.38 6.84 -0.83
C ALA A 493 -28.07 6.03 -0.74
N PHE A 494 -27.79 5.21 -1.76
CA PHE A 494 -26.52 4.50 -1.88
C PHE A 494 -25.36 5.49 -2.08
N GLN A 495 -25.48 6.43 -3.02
CA GLN A 495 -24.46 7.44 -3.32
C GLN A 495 -24.08 8.26 -2.07
N SER A 496 -25.10 8.78 -1.36
CA SER A 496 -24.89 9.57 -0.15
C SER A 496 -24.22 8.77 0.96
N LEU A 497 -24.67 7.53 1.22
CA LEU A 497 -24.07 6.68 2.24
C LEU A 497 -22.65 6.26 1.88
N TRP A 498 -22.38 5.98 0.60
CA TRP A 498 -21.06 5.61 0.11
C TRP A 498 -20.08 6.77 0.30
N ALA A 499 -20.47 7.99 -0.10
CA ALA A 499 -19.65 9.19 0.07
C ALA A 499 -19.38 9.48 1.55
N GLN A 500 -20.42 9.43 2.39
CA GLN A 500 -20.30 9.66 3.84
C GLN A 500 -19.31 8.69 4.48
N ARG A 501 -19.48 7.39 4.28
CA ARG A 501 -18.60 6.38 4.88
C ARG A 501 -17.16 6.46 4.35
N THR A 502 -17.00 6.80 3.07
CA THR A 502 -15.67 7.03 2.51
C THR A 502 -15.01 8.22 3.21
N ILE A 503 -15.69 9.36 3.36
CA ILE A 503 -15.17 10.54 4.07
C ILE A 503 -14.80 10.19 5.51
N ASP A 504 -15.66 9.45 6.22
CA ASP A 504 -15.41 9.03 7.58
C ASP A 504 -14.10 8.22 7.68
N LYS A 505 -13.86 7.28 6.76
CA LYS A 505 -12.61 6.50 6.70
C LYS A 505 -11.41 7.39 6.35
N LEU A 506 -11.54 8.25 5.34
CA LEU A 506 -10.47 9.15 4.90
C LEU A 506 -10.04 10.11 6.01
N GLN A 507 -10.99 10.61 6.80
CA GLN A 507 -10.73 11.48 7.94
C GLN A 507 -10.15 10.71 9.13
N ARG A 508 -10.73 9.55 9.47
CA ARG A 508 -10.26 8.70 10.58
C ARG A 508 -8.80 8.29 10.43
N TRP A 509 -8.38 7.98 9.20
CA TRP A 509 -7.06 7.43 8.92
C TRP A 509 -6.12 8.42 8.22
N HIS A 510 -6.53 9.68 8.07
CA HIS A 510 -5.71 10.75 7.45
C HIS A 510 -5.22 10.45 6.02
N TYR A 511 -6.06 9.83 5.20
CA TYR A 511 -5.82 9.72 3.75
C TYR A 511 -5.99 11.08 3.05
N ASP A 512 -5.21 11.31 1.99
CA ASP A 512 -5.33 12.51 1.14
C ASP A 512 -6.53 12.42 0.20
N GLY A 513 -6.90 11.21 -0.20
CA GLY A 513 -7.96 10.98 -1.15
C GLY A 513 -8.38 9.52 -1.25
N VAL A 514 -9.28 9.24 -2.18
CA VAL A 514 -9.79 7.90 -2.49
C VAL A 514 -9.41 7.49 -3.90
N TRP A 515 -9.06 6.23 -4.08
CA TRP A 515 -8.94 5.57 -5.37
C TRP A 515 -10.17 4.69 -5.57
N ILE A 516 -11.00 5.05 -6.55
CA ILE A 516 -12.31 4.44 -6.77
C ILE A 516 -12.23 3.38 -7.87
N ASP A 517 -12.59 2.15 -7.52
CA ASP A 517 -12.63 1.00 -8.43
C ASP A 517 -14.05 0.60 -8.87
N ALA A 518 -14.10 -0.31 -9.85
CA ALA A 518 -15.30 -0.99 -10.33
C ALA A 518 -16.40 -0.07 -10.89
N LEU A 519 -16.01 1.12 -11.35
CA LEU A 519 -16.86 2.09 -12.05
C LEU A 519 -17.06 1.77 -13.54
N ALA A 520 -16.65 0.58 -13.99
CA ALA A 520 -16.76 0.21 -15.40
C ALA A 520 -18.21 0.00 -15.86
N PRO A 521 -18.54 0.31 -17.14
CA PRO A 521 -19.76 -0.20 -17.77
C PRO A 521 -19.77 -1.72 -17.70
N LEU A 522 -20.95 -2.27 -17.45
CA LEU A 522 -21.17 -3.71 -17.50
C LEU A 522 -21.67 -4.00 -18.91
N GLN A 523 -20.74 -4.27 -19.83
CA GLN A 523 -21.09 -4.84 -21.12
C GLN A 523 -21.35 -6.34 -20.93
N GLU A 524 -22.36 -6.86 -21.64
CA GLU A 524 -22.85 -8.23 -21.51
C GLU A 524 -21.70 -9.24 -21.35
N LEU A 525 -21.64 -9.90 -20.19
CA LEU A 525 -20.86 -11.13 -20.04
C LEU A 525 -21.30 -12.07 -21.15
N LYS A 526 -20.38 -12.39 -22.08
CA LYS A 526 -20.59 -13.16 -23.34
C LYS A 526 -21.90 -13.94 -23.38
N VAL A 527 -22.67 -13.78 -24.46
CA VAL A 527 -23.82 -14.63 -24.82
C VAL A 527 -23.47 -16.11 -24.55
N GLY A 528 -24.13 -16.72 -23.57
CA GLY A 528 -23.87 -18.09 -23.11
C GLY A 528 -23.28 -18.22 -21.69
N SER A 529 -22.83 -17.13 -21.07
CA SER A 529 -22.53 -17.12 -19.63
C SER A 529 -23.85 -17.23 -18.84
N ARG A 530 -23.86 -18.00 -17.75
CA ARG A 530 -25.06 -18.19 -16.90
C ARG A 530 -25.49 -16.92 -16.14
N LEU A 531 -24.76 -15.83 -16.27
CA LEU A 531 -25.01 -14.56 -15.59
C LEU A 531 -25.36 -13.51 -16.64
N GLN A 532 -26.64 -13.37 -16.95
CA GLN A 532 -27.14 -12.16 -17.64
C GLN A 532 -27.02 -11.01 -16.65
N CYS A 533 -25.88 -10.31 -16.66
CA CYS A 533 -25.75 -9.07 -15.91
C CYS A 533 -26.56 -7.98 -16.63
N PRO A 534 -27.43 -7.23 -15.92
CA PRO A 534 -28.07 -6.07 -16.51
C PRO A 534 -27.01 -5.10 -17.03
N GLN A 535 -27.19 -4.61 -18.26
CA GLN A 535 -26.30 -3.63 -18.86
C GLN A 535 -26.22 -2.39 -17.97
N ARG A 536 -25.03 -2.11 -17.40
CA ARG A 536 -24.76 -0.83 -16.72
C ARG A 536 -24.33 0.16 -17.77
N GLU A 537 -25.18 1.13 -18.00
CA GLU A 537 -24.96 2.14 -19.05
C GLU A 537 -23.98 3.22 -18.61
N PRO A 538 -23.30 3.90 -19.56
CA PRO A 538 -22.37 4.96 -19.20
C PRO A 538 -22.95 6.10 -18.37
N TRP A 539 -24.23 6.46 -18.58
CA TRP A 539 -24.86 7.51 -17.78
C TRP A 539 -25.00 7.14 -16.30
N GLU A 540 -25.11 5.85 -15.95
CA GLU A 540 -25.22 5.44 -14.54
C GLU A 540 -23.93 5.71 -13.78
N VAL A 541 -22.78 5.43 -14.43
CA VAL A 541 -21.45 5.76 -13.92
C VAL A 541 -21.28 7.27 -13.79
N GLN A 542 -21.65 8.03 -14.84
CA GLN A 542 -21.60 9.49 -14.79
C GLN A 542 -22.50 10.03 -13.65
N ASN A 543 -23.68 9.46 -13.45
CA ASN A 543 -24.61 9.87 -12.39
C ASN A 543 -23.96 9.73 -11.00
N PHE A 544 -23.31 8.60 -10.72
CA PHE A 544 -22.58 8.37 -9.48
C PHE A 544 -21.42 9.35 -9.28
N ILE A 545 -20.54 9.50 -10.28
CA ILE A 545 -19.39 10.40 -10.22
C ILE A 545 -19.86 11.83 -9.90
N ARG A 546 -20.91 12.31 -10.58
CA ARG A 546 -21.47 13.65 -10.36
C ARG A 546 -22.09 13.83 -8.97
N ALA A 547 -22.63 12.78 -8.37
CA ALA A 547 -23.22 12.84 -7.03
C ALA A 547 -22.16 12.77 -5.92
N VAL A 548 -21.12 11.96 -6.12
CA VAL A 548 -20.15 11.60 -5.08
C VAL A 548 -18.93 12.53 -5.08
N LEU A 549 -18.34 12.84 -6.25
CA LEU A 549 -17.08 13.56 -6.29
C LEU A 549 -17.14 14.96 -5.69
N PRO A 550 -18.17 15.79 -5.94
CA PRO A 550 -18.27 17.10 -5.31
C PRO A 550 -18.28 17.03 -3.78
N VAL A 551 -18.92 16.00 -3.20
CA VAL A 551 -18.98 15.81 -1.75
C VAL A 551 -17.60 15.49 -1.18
N LEU A 552 -16.84 14.59 -1.82
CA LEU A 552 -15.46 14.28 -1.44
C LEU A 552 -14.55 15.51 -1.52
N LYS A 553 -14.65 16.28 -2.61
CA LYS A 553 -13.83 17.49 -2.82
C LYS A 553 -14.17 18.61 -1.83
N ILE A 554 -15.45 18.79 -1.50
CA ILE A 554 -15.88 19.72 -0.44
C ILE A 554 -15.29 19.31 0.91
N ALA A 555 -15.13 18.01 1.17
CA ALA A 555 -14.44 17.49 2.35
C ALA A 555 -12.90 17.59 2.27
N GLY A 556 -12.35 18.25 1.24
CA GLY A 556 -10.92 18.42 1.04
C GLY A 556 -10.19 17.14 0.62
N LYS A 557 -10.89 16.19 -0.01
CA LYS A 557 -10.33 14.90 -0.43
C LYS A 557 -10.16 14.82 -1.94
N GLU A 558 -8.97 14.38 -2.36
CA GLU A 558 -8.67 14.10 -3.76
C GLU A 558 -9.36 12.80 -4.23
N VAL A 559 -9.64 12.72 -5.52
CA VAL A 559 -10.27 11.54 -6.12
C VAL A 559 -9.41 11.00 -7.26
N LEU A 560 -9.02 9.73 -7.17
CA LEU A 560 -8.49 8.94 -8.27
C LEU A 560 -9.57 7.99 -8.80
N HIS A 561 -9.77 7.92 -10.11
CA HIS A 561 -10.73 7.02 -10.74
C HIS A 561 -9.99 5.96 -11.55
N ASN A 562 -10.20 4.68 -11.24
CA ASN A 562 -9.72 3.57 -12.06
C ASN A 562 -10.47 3.50 -13.40
N THR A 563 -9.77 3.77 -14.48
CA THR A 563 -10.28 3.78 -15.86
C THR A 563 -9.60 2.71 -16.72
N CYS A 564 -9.34 1.54 -16.13
CA CYS A 564 -8.78 0.38 -16.79
C CYS A 564 -9.32 0.20 -18.23
N GLY A 565 -8.41 0.20 -19.21
CA GLY A 565 -8.68 0.12 -20.64
C GLY A 565 -9.32 1.32 -21.36
N TYR A 566 -9.61 2.47 -20.73
CA TYR A 566 -10.31 3.58 -21.40
C TYR A 566 -9.39 4.53 -22.18
N HIS A 567 -9.96 5.12 -23.22
CA HIS A 567 -9.41 6.26 -23.94
C HIS A 567 -10.06 7.54 -23.42
N LEU A 568 -9.28 8.54 -23.04
CA LEU A 568 -9.83 9.77 -22.44
C LEU A 568 -10.59 10.65 -23.45
N GLU A 569 -10.27 10.53 -24.74
CA GLU A 569 -10.93 11.32 -25.79
C GLU A 569 -12.09 10.59 -26.49
N THR A 570 -12.28 9.28 -26.25
CA THR A 570 -13.43 8.54 -26.79
C THR A 570 -14.32 7.96 -25.70
N GLU A 571 -15.51 7.51 -26.10
CA GLU A 571 -16.47 6.94 -25.18
C GLU A 571 -16.07 5.51 -24.76
N PRO A 572 -16.32 5.12 -23.51
CA PRO A 572 -16.98 5.90 -22.46
C PRO A 572 -16.04 6.84 -21.68
N GLY A 573 -14.72 6.78 -21.89
CA GLY A 573 -13.73 7.51 -21.08
C GLY A 573 -13.93 9.03 -21.07
N SER A 574 -14.27 9.63 -22.21
CA SER A 574 -14.54 11.07 -22.32
C SER A 574 -15.76 11.52 -21.50
N ILE A 575 -16.78 10.66 -21.34
CA ILE A 575 -17.97 10.94 -20.54
C ILE A 575 -17.60 11.08 -19.05
N TYR A 576 -16.61 10.33 -18.58
CA TYR A 576 -16.27 10.24 -17.15
C TYR A 576 -15.15 11.18 -16.73
N THR A 577 -14.18 11.42 -17.62
CA THR A 577 -12.88 12.00 -17.23
C THR A 577 -12.64 13.37 -17.83
N ASN A 578 -13.17 13.65 -19.02
CA ASN A 578 -12.88 14.89 -19.72
C ASN A 578 -13.65 16.05 -19.06
N PRO A 579 -12.95 17.04 -18.47
CA PRO A 579 -13.59 18.17 -17.77
C PRO A 579 -14.36 19.10 -18.70
N PHE A 580 -14.14 18.99 -20.02
CA PHE A 580 -14.80 19.81 -21.05
C PHE A 580 -15.91 19.07 -21.78
N TRP A 581 -16.17 17.80 -21.44
CA TRP A 581 -17.17 16.99 -22.12
C TRP A 581 -18.58 17.57 -21.96
N LYS A 582 -19.34 17.58 -23.05
CA LYS A 582 -20.73 18.02 -23.11
C LYS A 582 -21.56 16.98 -23.86
N PRO A 583 -22.78 16.67 -23.40
CA PRO A 583 -23.66 15.79 -24.14
C PRO A 583 -23.92 16.33 -25.55
N ALA A 584 -23.80 15.47 -26.55
CA ALA A 584 -24.09 15.77 -27.95
C ALA A 584 -24.63 14.51 -28.64
N GLY A 585 -25.35 14.67 -29.77
CA GLY A 585 -25.90 13.55 -30.54
C GLY A 585 -26.76 12.62 -29.70
N GLN A 586 -26.43 11.32 -29.68
CA GLN A 586 -27.15 10.29 -28.91
C GLN A 586 -27.10 10.48 -27.38
N TYR A 587 -26.16 11.28 -26.88
CA TYR A 587 -26.03 11.58 -25.45
C TYR A 587 -26.88 12.76 -25.00
N ASN A 588 -27.54 13.49 -25.91
CA ASN A 588 -28.40 14.62 -25.57
C ASN A 588 -29.75 14.15 -24.99
N THR A 589 -29.69 13.48 -23.84
CA THR A 589 -30.84 12.98 -23.07
C THR A 589 -30.79 13.55 -21.66
N ALA A 590 -31.88 13.45 -20.91
CA ALA A 590 -31.94 13.92 -19.51
C ALA A 590 -30.96 13.20 -18.56
N ASN A 591 -30.41 12.05 -18.98
CA ASN A 591 -29.53 11.21 -18.17
C ASN A 591 -28.09 11.73 -18.14
N TYR A 592 -27.64 12.40 -19.19
CA TYR A 592 -26.28 12.92 -19.29
C TYR A 592 -26.21 14.41 -18.99
N ARG A 593 -25.09 14.85 -18.42
CA ARG A 593 -24.86 16.26 -18.07
C ARG A 593 -23.43 16.71 -18.37
N PRO A 594 -23.19 17.97 -18.76
CA PRO A 594 -21.84 18.50 -18.99
C PRO A 594 -20.92 18.32 -17.79
N ASN A 595 -19.71 17.86 -18.03
CA ASN A 595 -18.68 17.76 -16.99
C ASN A 595 -18.20 19.14 -16.55
N THR A 596 -17.73 19.21 -15.31
CA THR A 596 -16.97 20.34 -14.75
C THR A 596 -15.76 19.79 -13.99
N SER A 597 -14.81 20.64 -13.62
CA SER A 597 -13.65 20.28 -12.78
C SER A 597 -14.05 19.59 -11.47
N ALA A 598 -15.20 19.96 -10.90
CA ALA A 598 -15.76 19.39 -9.67
C ALA A 598 -16.43 18.02 -9.89
N THR A 599 -16.91 17.72 -11.09
CA THR A 599 -17.62 16.47 -11.41
C THR A 599 -16.77 15.46 -12.18
N VAL A 600 -15.47 15.68 -12.27
CA VAL A 600 -14.50 14.70 -12.77
C VAL A 600 -13.42 14.48 -11.71
N ALA A 601 -12.80 13.30 -11.70
CA ALA A 601 -11.75 12.96 -10.75
C ALA A 601 -10.56 13.93 -10.80
N ASP A 602 -9.76 14.00 -9.74
CA ASP A 602 -8.53 14.79 -9.71
C ASP A 602 -7.37 14.03 -10.37
N GLY A 603 -7.39 12.70 -10.29
CA GLY A 603 -6.53 11.83 -11.08
C GLY A 603 -7.31 10.74 -11.79
N ILE A 604 -6.79 10.36 -12.95
CA ILE A 604 -7.25 9.24 -13.74
C ILE A 604 -6.20 8.14 -13.60
N PHE A 605 -6.63 6.93 -13.31
CA PHE A 605 -5.75 5.80 -13.09
C PHE A 605 -5.94 4.76 -14.19
N GLN A 606 -4.92 4.59 -15.01
CA GLN A 606 -4.89 3.61 -16.08
C GLN A 606 -4.25 2.32 -15.58
N GLU A 607 -5.06 1.42 -15.04
CA GLU A 607 -4.63 0.04 -14.79
C GLU A 607 -4.33 -0.65 -16.12
N TRP A 608 -3.24 -1.41 -16.19
CA TRP A 608 -2.73 -2.08 -17.40
C TRP A 608 -2.29 -1.11 -18.49
N ALA A 609 -1.57 -0.05 -18.11
CA ALA A 609 -1.04 0.88 -19.10
C ALA A 609 -0.11 0.16 -20.11
N PHE A 610 -0.22 0.55 -21.38
CA PHE A 610 0.62 0.11 -22.51
C PHE A 610 0.35 -1.30 -23.07
N PHE A 611 -0.34 -2.17 -22.35
CA PHE A 611 -0.76 -3.50 -22.81
C PHE A 611 -1.86 -4.07 -21.92
N TYR A 612 -2.74 -4.91 -22.46
CA TYR A 612 -3.88 -5.46 -21.74
C TYR A 612 -3.52 -6.69 -20.90
N CYS A 613 -4.38 -6.99 -19.92
CA CYS A 613 -4.44 -8.31 -19.30
C CYS A 613 -5.50 -9.17 -20.00
N ASP A 614 -5.09 -10.31 -20.55
CA ASP A 614 -6.04 -11.33 -21.00
C ASP A 614 -6.57 -12.10 -19.79
N MET A 615 -7.58 -11.52 -19.15
CA MET A 615 -8.24 -12.10 -17.97
C MET A 615 -8.84 -13.48 -18.25
N ALA A 616 -9.18 -13.79 -19.51
CA ALA A 616 -9.77 -15.07 -19.89
C ALA A 616 -8.72 -16.18 -20.05
N ASN A 617 -7.52 -15.86 -20.50
CA ASN A 617 -6.44 -16.82 -20.78
C ASN A 617 -5.36 -16.82 -19.70
N GLY A 618 -5.76 -16.85 -18.43
CA GLY A 618 -4.81 -16.99 -17.31
C GLY A 618 -4.10 -15.70 -16.91
N ARG A 619 -4.65 -14.53 -17.28
CA ARG A 619 -4.12 -13.20 -16.92
C ARG A 619 -2.74 -12.89 -17.51
N ILE A 620 -2.52 -13.33 -18.74
CA ILE A 620 -1.28 -13.05 -19.48
C ILE A 620 -1.31 -11.63 -20.08
N ASN A 621 -0.14 -11.02 -20.21
CA ASN A 621 0.01 -9.75 -20.93
C ASN A 621 -0.34 -9.94 -22.41
N LYS A 622 -1.23 -9.10 -22.93
CA LYS A 622 -1.62 -9.05 -24.34
C LYS A 622 -1.30 -7.68 -24.91
N TYR A 623 -0.40 -7.66 -25.87
CA TYR A 623 -0.02 -6.44 -26.55
C TYR A 623 -1.02 -6.03 -27.64
N ASP A 624 -1.27 -4.73 -27.72
CA ASP A 624 -2.01 -4.07 -28.79
C ASP A 624 -1.35 -2.71 -29.06
N LYS A 625 -0.93 -2.48 -30.30
CA LYS A 625 -0.18 -1.28 -30.68
C LYS A 625 -1.02 0.00 -30.64
N ASP A 626 -2.31 -0.11 -30.94
CA ASP A 626 -3.21 1.04 -30.97
C ASP A 626 -3.55 1.44 -29.54
N TYR A 627 -3.75 0.48 -28.65
CA TYR A 627 -3.87 0.72 -27.22
C TYR A 627 -2.60 1.33 -26.60
N TRP A 628 -1.42 0.80 -26.95
CA TRP A 628 -0.15 1.39 -26.52
C TRP A 628 -0.06 2.87 -26.92
N LYS A 629 -0.41 3.18 -28.17
CA LYS A 629 -0.37 4.54 -28.70
C LYS A 629 -1.40 5.43 -28.00
N GLN A 630 -2.58 4.89 -27.72
CA GLN A 630 -3.64 5.57 -26.97
C GLN A 630 -3.19 5.96 -25.57
N CYS A 631 -2.46 5.10 -24.84
CA CYS A 631 -1.92 5.46 -23.52
C CYS A 631 -0.97 6.66 -23.59
N LEU A 632 -0.15 6.78 -24.65
CA LEU A 632 0.68 7.98 -24.85
C LEU A 632 -0.17 9.22 -25.15
N ASP A 633 -1.21 9.07 -25.97
CA ASP A 633 -2.11 10.16 -26.32
C ASP A 633 -2.94 10.64 -25.12
N ASP A 634 -3.29 9.74 -24.20
CA ASP A 634 -3.98 10.07 -22.94
C ASP A 634 -3.08 10.91 -22.01
N MET A 635 -1.78 10.60 -21.94
CA MET A 635 -0.80 11.40 -21.20
C MET A 635 -0.67 12.82 -21.77
N ASP A 636 -0.62 12.95 -23.10
CA ASP A 636 -0.62 14.25 -23.78
C ASP A 636 -1.96 14.99 -23.63
N THR A 637 -3.07 14.26 -23.59
CA THR A 637 -4.40 14.81 -23.39
C THR A 637 -4.54 15.48 -22.03
N VAL A 638 -4.06 14.86 -20.95
CA VAL A 638 -4.05 15.48 -19.62
C VAL A 638 -3.14 16.71 -19.57
N LYS A 639 -1.97 16.67 -20.23
CA LYS A 639 -1.11 17.86 -20.41
C LYS A 639 -1.84 18.99 -21.11
N ARG A 640 -2.62 18.71 -22.17
CA ARG A 640 -3.44 19.71 -22.88
C ARG A 640 -4.56 20.26 -22.01
N TRP A 641 -5.25 19.43 -21.22
CA TRP A 641 -6.28 19.89 -20.30
C TRP A 641 -5.69 20.85 -19.24
N ASN A 642 -4.54 20.51 -18.67
CA ASN A 642 -3.92 21.32 -17.62
C ASN A 642 -3.29 22.63 -18.09
N ALA A 643 -3.15 22.82 -19.41
CA ALA A 643 -2.77 24.10 -19.97
C ALA A 643 -3.90 25.15 -19.89
N THR A 644 -5.16 24.71 -19.71
CA THR A 644 -6.33 25.60 -19.66
C THR A 644 -7.03 25.61 -18.30
N LEU A 645 -6.90 24.55 -17.51
CA LEU A 645 -7.46 24.45 -16.16
C LEU A 645 -6.74 25.35 -15.16
N ALA A 646 -7.47 25.86 -14.16
CA ALA A 646 -6.86 26.55 -13.03
C ALA A 646 -5.96 25.60 -12.22
N ALA A 647 -4.98 26.15 -11.49
CA ALA A 647 -4.00 25.34 -10.75
C ALA A 647 -4.64 24.34 -9.78
N SER A 648 -5.72 24.72 -9.09
CA SER A 648 -6.47 23.85 -8.17
C SER A 648 -7.38 22.82 -8.87
N GLU A 649 -7.51 22.89 -10.19
CA GLU A 649 -8.39 22.03 -10.99
C GLU A 649 -7.61 21.05 -11.86
N LYS A 650 -6.28 21.11 -11.82
CA LYS A 650 -5.41 20.28 -12.65
C LYS A 650 -5.62 18.79 -12.37
N LYS A 651 -5.44 18.02 -13.44
CA LYS A 651 -5.70 16.58 -13.49
C LYS A 651 -4.41 15.79 -13.54
N TYR A 652 -4.39 14.63 -12.92
CA TYR A 652 -3.26 13.70 -13.01
C TYR A 652 -3.63 12.49 -13.85
N TYR A 653 -2.65 11.91 -14.54
CA TYR A 653 -2.76 10.62 -15.22
C TYR A 653 -1.74 9.65 -14.63
N HIS A 654 -2.24 8.72 -13.83
CA HIS A 654 -1.44 7.68 -13.20
C HIS A 654 -1.47 6.45 -14.10
N VAL A 655 -0.34 6.13 -14.72
CA VAL A 655 -0.20 4.88 -15.48
C VAL A 655 0.29 3.79 -14.53
N PHE A 656 -0.39 2.65 -14.53
CA PHE A 656 0.00 1.51 -13.71
C PHE A 656 0.19 0.27 -14.57
N VAL A 657 1.44 -0.19 -14.67
CA VAL A 657 1.84 -1.32 -15.49
C VAL A 657 1.86 -2.58 -14.63
N ILE A 658 1.04 -3.57 -14.96
CA ILE A 658 1.05 -4.84 -14.25
C ILE A 658 1.58 -5.90 -15.21
N GLY A 659 2.74 -6.48 -14.89
CA GLY A 659 3.35 -7.51 -15.71
C GLY A 659 3.12 -8.92 -15.17
N THR A 660 2.92 -9.88 -16.07
CA THR A 660 3.35 -11.27 -15.84
C THR A 660 4.65 -11.47 -16.61
N ASP A 661 5.79 -11.29 -15.95
CA ASP A 661 7.07 -11.63 -16.55
C ASP A 661 7.33 -13.12 -16.27
N SER A 662 6.95 -14.00 -17.20
CA SER A 662 7.41 -15.38 -17.14
C SER A 662 8.81 -15.47 -17.73
N LYS A 663 9.65 -16.36 -17.20
CA LYS A 663 10.98 -16.64 -17.76
C LYS A 663 10.94 -17.10 -19.22
N ASP A 664 9.78 -17.59 -19.67
CA ASP A 664 9.54 -18.11 -21.02
C ASP A 664 9.02 -17.01 -21.96
N ASP A 665 8.67 -15.82 -21.43
CA ASP A 665 8.35 -14.67 -22.26
C ASP A 665 9.62 -14.18 -22.97
N PRO A 666 9.57 -13.95 -24.30
CA PRO A 666 10.70 -13.42 -25.07
C PRO A 666 11.29 -12.10 -24.54
N ALA A 667 10.53 -11.44 -23.67
CA ALA A 667 10.81 -10.16 -23.05
C ALA A 667 11.54 -10.26 -21.69
N TYR A 668 11.63 -11.39 -20.98
CA TYR A 668 12.10 -11.39 -19.58
C TYR A 668 13.42 -10.60 -19.31
N GLY A 669 13.42 -9.72 -18.29
CA GLY A 669 14.59 -8.93 -17.88
C GLY A 669 14.61 -7.49 -18.43
N THR A 670 15.74 -7.04 -18.98
CA THR A 670 15.90 -5.68 -19.56
C THR A 670 15.08 -5.44 -20.82
N ASP A 671 14.53 -6.50 -21.42
CA ASP A 671 13.57 -6.40 -22.52
C ASP A 671 12.11 -6.56 -22.01
N GLY A 672 11.91 -6.57 -20.69
CA GLY A 672 10.70 -7.03 -19.99
C GLY A 672 9.50 -6.12 -20.16
N TRP A 673 8.31 -6.65 -19.88
CA TRP A 673 7.08 -5.86 -19.96
C TRP A 673 7.11 -4.63 -19.05
N LEU A 674 7.74 -4.77 -17.89
CA LEU A 674 7.93 -3.66 -16.97
C LEU A 674 8.88 -2.59 -17.51
N GLN A 675 10.01 -2.99 -18.12
CA GLN A 675 10.95 -2.06 -18.74
C GLN A 675 10.34 -1.39 -19.98
N PHE A 676 9.59 -2.14 -20.79
CA PHE A 676 8.80 -1.61 -21.90
C PHE A 676 7.78 -0.58 -21.43
N GLY A 677 7.06 -0.88 -20.34
CA GLY A 677 6.12 0.03 -19.70
C GLY A 677 6.79 1.30 -19.17
N LEU A 678 7.91 1.18 -18.46
CA LEU A 678 8.68 2.33 -17.97
C LEU A 678 9.14 3.22 -19.12
N CYS A 679 9.77 2.64 -20.15
CA CYS A 679 10.23 3.41 -21.30
C CYS A 679 9.07 4.07 -22.07
N SER A 680 7.94 3.38 -22.18
CA SER A 680 6.72 3.94 -22.80
C SER A 680 6.20 5.14 -22.01
N TYR A 681 6.16 5.06 -20.69
CA TYR A 681 5.84 6.22 -19.85
C TYR A 681 6.84 7.36 -20.03
N LEU A 682 8.15 7.07 -20.03
CA LEU A 682 9.19 8.09 -20.21
C LEU A 682 9.03 8.83 -21.57
N LEU A 683 8.52 8.18 -22.63
CA LEU A 683 8.20 8.89 -23.87
C LEU A 683 7.21 10.04 -23.65
N ALA A 684 6.11 9.85 -22.93
CA ALA A 684 5.08 10.88 -22.78
C ALA A 684 5.07 11.57 -21.41
N GLN A 685 6.05 11.28 -20.54
CA GLN A 685 6.08 11.83 -19.18
C GLN A 685 5.99 13.36 -19.18
N ASN A 686 5.25 13.88 -18.22
CA ASN A 686 5.11 15.30 -17.94
C ASN A 686 4.74 15.51 -16.47
N ASP A 687 4.64 16.77 -16.03
CA ASP A 687 4.42 17.15 -14.63
C ASP A 687 3.12 16.59 -14.02
N TRP A 688 2.20 16.11 -14.86
CA TRP A 688 0.88 15.61 -14.49
C TRP A 688 0.74 14.09 -14.63
N THR A 689 1.84 13.39 -14.87
CA THR A 689 1.83 11.95 -15.09
C THR A 689 2.68 11.22 -14.07
N THR A 690 2.17 10.11 -13.57
CA THR A 690 2.85 9.29 -12.56
C THR A 690 2.98 7.85 -13.06
N PHE A 691 4.11 7.21 -12.81
CA PHE A 691 4.34 5.82 -13.18
C PHE A 691 4.28 4.88 -11.99
N GLY A 692 3.46 3.85 -12.05
CA GLY A 692 3.49 2.73 -11.13
C GLY A 692 3.63 1.40 -11.86
N CYS A 693 4.10 0.40 -11.13
CA CYS A 693 4.27 -0.94 -11.68
C CYS A 693 4.11 -2.02 -10.61
N GLY A 694 3.79 -3.24 -11.04
CA GLY A 694 3.80 -4.42 -10.19
C GLY A 694 3.90 -5.73 -10.98
N LEU A 695 4.45 -6.78 -10.36
CA LEU A 695 4.42 -8.14 -10.92
C LEU A 695 3.27 -8.94 -10.32
N ARG A 696 2.49 -9.65 -11.13
CA ARG A 696 1.51 -10.60 -10.58
C ARG A 696 2.19 -11.89 -10.10
N PRO A 697 1.71 -12.49 -8.98
CA PRO A 697 0.53 -12.10 -8.21
C PRO A 697 0.77 -11.01 -7.16
N SER A 698 2.02 -10.69 -6.81
CA SER A 698 2.41 -9.95 -5.60
C SER A 698 2.49 -8.43 -5.74
N TYR A 699 2.01 -7.85 -6.86
CA TYR A 699 2.07 -6.43 -7.28
C TYR A 699 3.39 -5.69 -6.97
N TYR A 700 4.44 -6.44 -6.68
CA TYR A 700 5.73 -5.97 -6.26
C TYR A 700 6.68 -6.14 -7.43
N ALA A 701 7.25 -5.04 -7.88
CA ALA A 701 8.27 -5.04 -8.91
C ALA A 701 9.49 -4.30 -8.37
N ASN A 702 10.64 -4.96 -8.36
CA ASN A 702 11.90 -4.31 -8.05
C ASN A 702 12.42 -3.60 -9.31
N ILE A 703 11.85 -2.44 -9.62
CA ILE A 703 12.35 -1.55 -10.68
C ILE A 703 13.27 -0.51 -10.05
N ASP A 704 14.49 -0.42 -10.56
CA ASP A 704 15.40 0.65 -10.20
C ASP A 704 15.01 1.96 -10.90
N PHE A 705 14.28 2.83 -10.18
CA PHE A 705 13.93 4.16 -10.68
C PHE A 705 15.12 5.14 -10.71
N SER A 706 16.29 4.79 -10.17
CA SER A 706 17.45 5.68 -10.12
C SER A 706 18.03 6.02 -11.49
N ILE A 707 17.82 5.14 -12.47
CA ILE A 707 18.17 5.42 -13.86
C ILE A 707 17.43 6.66 -14.40
N THR A 708 16.22 6.95 -13.92
CA THR A 708 15.47 8.14 -14.36
C THR A 708 16.12 9.42 -13.88
N LYS A 709 16.69 9.44 -12.67
CA LYS A 709 17.48 10.57 -12.16
C LYS A 709 18.70 10.83 -13.04
N ARG A 710 19.42 9.77 -13.39
CA ARG A 710 20.57 9.84 -14.31
C ARG A 710 20.18 10.28 -15.71
N LEU A 711 18.98 9.92 -16.18
CA LEU A 711 18.48 10.33 -17.49
C LEU A 711 18.24 11.84 -17.57
N GLY A 712 17.76 12.48 -16.48
CA GLY A 712 17.54 13.92 -16.40
C GLY A 712 16.12 14.35 -16.77
N THR A 713 15.98 15.54 -17.37
CA THR A 713 14.67 16.15 -17.71
C THR A 713 14.42 16.08 -19.21
N PRO A 714 13.19 15.80 -19.67
CA PRO A 714 12.89 15.77 -21.10
C PRO A 714 13.07 17.16 -21.74
N ILE A 715 13.70 17.21 -22.90
CA ILE A 715 13.94 18.45 -23.67
C ILE A 715 13.22 18.47 -25.03
N SER A 716 12.59 17.36 -25.40
CA SER A 716 11.75 17.25 -26.60
C SER A 716 10.42 16.58 -26.27
N GLU A 717 9.43 16.73 -27.15
CA GLU A 717 8.29 15.81 -27.20
C GLU A 717 8.75 14.43 -27.74
N HIS A 718 7.96 13.38 -27.52
CA HIS A 718 8.22 12.09 -28.14
C HIS A 718 7.88 12.11 -29.62
N THR A 719 8.81 11.63 -30.45
CA THR A 719 8.71 11.73 -31.92
C THR A 719 8.78 10.35 -32.57
N ALA A 720 8.05 10.18 -33.69
CA ALA A 720 8.13 8.99 -34.53
C ALA A 720 9.52 8.91 -35.21
N TYR A 721 10.21 7.79 -35.07
CA TYR A 721 11.49 7.58 -35.72
C TYR A 721 11.26 7.16 -37.17
N LYS A 722 11.81 7.94 -38.13
CA LYS A 722 11.60 7.74 -39.57
C LYS A 722 10.12 7.66 -39.99
N GLY A 723 9.24 8.34 -39.25
CA GLY A 723 7.80 8.40 -39.53
C GLY A 723 7.00 7.19 -39.05
N ASP A 724 7.62 6.19 -38.40
CA ASP A 724 6.89 5.05 -37.83
C ASP A 724 6.20 5.47 -36.50
N PRO A 725 4.86 5.50 -36.43
CA PRO A 725 4.16 6.00 -35.25
C PRO A 725 4.29 5.09 -34.02
N TYR A 726 4.69 3.83 -34.22
CA TYR A 726 4.90 2.82 -33.16
C TYR A 726 6.38 2.56 -32.86
N PHE A 727 7.29 3.28 -33.50
CA PHE A 727 8.70 3.29 -33.15
C PHE A 727 9.11 4.71 -32.81
N ARG A 728 9.19 5.02 -31.51
CA ARG A 728 9.28 6.39 -31.02
C ARG A 728 10.48 6.59 -30.11
N TYR A 729 10.93 7.83 -30.02
CA TYR A 729 12.00 8.22 -29.11
C TYR A 729 11.74 9.58 -28.47
N ARG A 730 12.42 9.85 -27.36
CA ARG A 730 12.44 11.14 -26.68
C ARG A 730 13.81 11.45 -26.11
N THR A 731 14.24 12.70 -26.26
CA THR A 731 15.54 13.18 -25.78
C THR A 731 15.43 13.85 -24.42
N TYR A 732 16.49 13.68 -23.64
CA TYR A 732 16.63 14.16 -22.27
C TYR A 732 17.91 14.98 -22.11
N GLY A 733 17.80 16.07 -21.35
CA GLY A 733 18.89 16.96 -21.03
C GLY A 733 19.47 16.72 -19.64
N PRO A 734 20.72 17.15 -19.41
CA PRO A 734 21.35 17.05 -18.09
C PRO A 734 20.66 17.97 -17.07
N THR A 735 20.77 17.60 -15.80
CA THR A 735 20.20 18.34 -14.65
C THR A 735 21.28 18.66 -13.62
N SER A 736 21.03 19.66 -12.78
CA SER A 736 21.98 20.09 -11.74
C SER A 736 22.19 19.06 -10.64
N ASP A 737 21.27 18.12 -10.46
CA ASP A 737 21.28 17.07 -9.43
C ASP A 737 21.82 15.71 -9.90
N GLY A 738 22.53 15.70 -11.05
CA GLY A 738 23.28 14.53 -11.53
C GLY A 738 22.71 13.83 -12.77
N GLY A 739 21.65 14.37 -13.38
CA GLY A 739 21.18 13.91 -14.69
C GLY A 739 22.21 14.21 -15.78
N VAL A 740 22.56 13.20 -16.57
CA VAL A 740 23.55 13.30 -17.65
C VAL A 740 22.91 13.53 -19.02
N GLY A 741 21.58 13.42 -19.13
CA GLY A 741 20.86 13.44 -20.40
C GLY A 741 20.91 12.08 -21.11
N GLY A 742 20.21 11.97 -22.23
CA GLY A 742 20.19 10.73 -23.01
C GLY A 742 19.00 10.65 -23.97
N VAL A 743 18.67 9.43 -24.37
CA VAL A 743 17.49 9.14 -25.19
C VAL A 743 16.77 7.89 -24.67
N VAL A 744 15.44 7.95 -24.67
CA VAL A 744 14.57 6.79 -24.49
C VAL A 744 14.02 6.42 -25.86
N VAL A 745 14.08 5.14 -26.22
CA VAL A 745 13.57 4.62 -27.50
C VAL A 745 12.66 3.43 -27.22
N VAL A 746 11.49 3.39 -27.86
CA VAL A 746 10.53 2.29 -27.73
C VAL A 746 10.13 1.78 -29.09
N ASN A 747 10.28 0.47 -29.27
CA ASN A 747 9.71 -0.27 -30.39
C ASN A 747 8.43 -0.99 -29.95
N ALA A 748 7.29 -0.42 -30.34
CA ALA A 748 5.96 -0.98 -30.12
C ALA A 748 5.47 -1.78 -31.36
N ASN A 749 6.34 -2.05 -32.33
CA ASN A 749 5.97 -2.93 -33.45
C ASN A 749 6.09 -4.41 -33.06
N PRO A 750 5.33 -5.29 -33.73
CA PRO A 750 5.48 -6.74 -33.58
C PRO A 750 6.76 -7.28 -34.26
N GLU A 751 7.45 -6.47 -35.07
CA GLU A 751 8.76 -6.81 -35.63
C GLU A 751 9.88 -5.92 -35.07
N ALA A 752 11.11 -6.41 -35.18
CA ALA A 752 12.28 -5.65 -34.78
C ALA A 752 12.44 -4.34 -35.58
N ARG A 753 13.06 -3.33 -34.96
CA ARG A 753 13.36 -2.04 -35.58
C ARG A 753 14.81 -1.63 -35.29
N ASN A 754 15.36 -0.83 -36.19
CA ASN A 754 16.75 -0.37 -36.14
C ASN A 754 16.79 1.11 -35.72
N TYR A 755 17.42 1.40 -34.59
CA TYR A 755 17.69 2.75 -34.10
C TYR A 755 19.18 3.08 -34.25
N VAL A 756 19.50 4.16 -34.97
CA VAL A 756 20.89 4.65 -35.06
C VAL A 756 21.11 5.68 -33.96
N LEU A 757 22.00 5.39 -33.01
CA LEU A 757 22.40 6.33 -31.96
C LEU A 757 23.27 7.45 -32.55
N ASP A 758 22.95 8.70 -32.26
CA ASP A 758 23.68 9.88 -32.73
C ASP A 758 24.66 10.45 -31.68
N PHE A 759 24.88 9.75 -30.57
CA PHE A 759 25.86 10.09 -29.53
C PHE A 759 26.51 8.85 -28.91
N ASP A 760 27.64 9.06 -28.22
CA ASP A 760 28.26 8.01 -27.41
C ASP A 760 27.45 7.82 -26.14
N ALA A 761 26.92 6.62 -25.95
CA ALA A 761 25.99 6.31 -24.89
C ALA A 761 26.55 5.29 -23.89
N ILE A 762 25.86 5.19 -22.76
CA ILE A 762 25.90 4.07 -21.83
C ILE A 762 24.49 3.49 -21.80
N ASP A 763 24.33 2.17 -21.98
CA ASP A 763 23.02 1.52 -21.82
C ASP A 763 22.62 1.38 -20.34
N GLU A 764 21.40 0.93 -20.09
CA GLU A 764 20.93 0.68 -18.72
C GLU A 764 21.76 -0.33 -17.92
N SER A 765 22.58 -1.16 -18.57
CA SER A 765 23.50 -2.11 -17.92
C SER A 765 24.89 -1.52 -17.65
N GLY A 766 25.14 -0.26 -18.02
CA GLY A 766 26.44 0.38 -17.84
C GLY A 766 27.42 0.13 -18.99
N ASN A 767 27.02 -0.54 -20.07
CA ASN A 767 27.90 -0.82 -21.19
C ASN A 767 28.03 0.40 -22.12
N PRO A 768 29.24 0.74 -22.57
CA PRO A 768 29.44 1.82 -23.51
C PRO A 768 28.97 1.43 -24.92
N ILE A 769 28.22 2.32 -25.57
CA ILE A 769 27.74 2.17 -26.94
C ILE A 769 28.25 3.35 -27.79
N PRO A 770 29.08 3.11 -28.81
CA PRO A 770 29.58 4.19 -29.67
C PRO A 770 28.48 4.90 -30.46
N ARG A 771 28.69 6.18 -30.77
CA ARG A 771 27.91 6.91 -31.76
C ARG A 771 27.86 6.15 -33.09
N ASN A 772 26.75 6.29 -33.81
CA ASN A 772 26.41 5.65 -35.08
C ASN A 772 26.24 4.13 -34.99
N THR A 773 26.23 3.55 -33.78
CA THR A 773 25.85 2.16 -33.61
C THR A 773 24.40 1.97 -34.01
N ASN A 774 24.14 0.98 -34.87
CA ASN A 774 22.79 0.58 -35.24
C ASN A 774 22.28 -0.45 -34.22
N ILE A 775 21.39 -0.02 -33.34
CA ILE A 775 20.79 -0.84 -32.30
C ILE A 775 19.54 -1.52 -32.84
N VAL A 776 19.48 -2.84 -32.72
CA VAL A 776 18.29 -3.63 -33.04
C VAL A 776 17.42 -3.71 -31.78
N LEU A 777 16.27 -3.03 -31.80
CA LEU A 777 15.24 -3.19 -30.78
C LEU A 777 14.31 -4.33 -31.18
N LYS A 778 14.16 -5.30 -30.28
CA LYS A 778 13.19 -6.40 -30.43
C LYS A 778 11.75 -5.85 -30.42
N PRO A 779 10.76 -6.67 -30.82
CA PRO A 779 9.36 -6.33 -30.66
C PRO A 779 9.01 -6.00 -29.19
N HIS A 780 8.18 -4.99 -28.98
CA HIS A 780 7.66 -4.58 -27.67
C HIS A 780 8.77 -4.31 -26.63
N THR A 781 9.83 -3.63 -27.04
CA THR A 781 10.99 -3.33 -26.19
C THR A 781 11.21 -1.83 -26.08
N GLY A 782 11.56 -1.39 -24.88
CA GLY A 782 12.02 -0.03 -24.59
C GLY A 782 13.44 -0.04 -24.05
N ARG A 783 14.27 0.92 -24.47
CA ARG A 783 15.68 1.05 -24.06
C ARG A 783 16.00 2.47 -23.62
N ILE A 784 16.89 2.58 -22.63
CA ILE A 784 17.37 3.86 -22.12
C ILE A 784 18.87 3.97 -22.41
N PHE A 785 19.25 5.00 -23.15
CA PHE A 785 20.64 5.29 -23.47
C PHE A 785 21.03 6.60 -22.82
N LEU A 786 21.91 6.55 -21.83
CA LEU A 786 22.43 7.71 -21.12
C LEU A 786 23.59 8.31 -21.89
N ASN A 787 23.72 9.64 -21.90
CA ASN A 787 24.91 10.29 -22.44
C ASN A 787 26.16 9.77 -21.72
N ARG A 788 27.11 9.24 -22.47
CA ARG A 788 28.37 8.79 -21.93
C ARG A 788 29.21 10.02 -21.60
N GLN A 789 29.28 10.39 -20.31
CA GLN A 789 30.20 11.43 -19.84
C GLN A 789 31.68 10.99 -19.87
N SER A 790 32.01 9.83 -20.46
CA SER A 790 33.33 9.20 -20.39
C SER A 790 34.42 9.89 -21.21
N ALA A 791 34.18 11.06 -21.75
CA ALA A 791 35.28 11.82 -22.32
C ALA A 791 35.98 12.67 -21.26
N VAL A 792 35.60 12.63 -19.97
CA VAL A 792 36.54 12.97 -18.91
C VAL A 792 37.49 11.81 -18.64
N THR A 793 38.74 11.91 -19.10
CA THR A 793 39.79 10.95 -18.74
C THR A 793 40.35 11.32 -17.38
N THR A 794 40.47 10.35 -16.47
CA THR A 794 41.14 10.53 -15.20
C THR A 794 42.50 9.84 -15.20
N THR A 795 43.47 10.43 -14.51
CA THR A 795 44.77 9.83 -14.26
C THR A 795 45.03 9.87 -12.77
N MET A 796 45.55 8.79 -12.21
CA MET A 796 46.01 8.77 -10.83
C MET A 796 47.52 8.60 -10.83
N THR A 797 48.21 9.58 -10.27
CA THR A 797 49.67 9.54 -10.13
C THR A 797 50.01 9.31 -8.67
N VAL A 798 50.71 8.20 -8.42
CA VAL A 798 51.24 7.82 -7.12
C VAL A 798 52.77 7.78 -7.24
N PRO A 799 53.54 8.26 -6.24
CA PRO A 799 54.99 8.13 -6.27
C PRO A 799 55.43 6.66 -6.43
N LYS A 800 56.36 6.40 -7.36
CA LYS A 800 56.78 5.04 -7.74
C LYS A 800 57.60 4.29 -6.68
N THR A 801 58.12 4.99 -5.69
CA THR A 801 58.97 4.39 -4.64
C THR A 801 58.68 5.10 -3.34
N VAL A 802 58.14 4.36 -2.38
CA VAL A 802 57.65 4.88 -1.10
C VAL A 802 58.02 3.88 0.00
N ARG A 803 58.36 4.38 1.19
CA ARG A 803 58.70 3.53 2.34
C ARG A 803 57.46 3.28 3.21
N PRO A 804 57.36 2.14 3.91
CA PRO A 804 56.35 1.95 4.95
C PRO A 804 56.36 3.12 5.95
N GLY A 805 55.17 3.62 6.30
CA GLY A 805 54.98 4.79 7.17
C GLY A 805 55.17 6.16 6.50
N GLU A 806 55.64 6.22 5.24
CA GLU A 806 55.80 7.48 4.50
C GLU A 806 54.45 8.09 4.11
N ALA A 807 54.31 9.40 4.27
CA ALA A 807 53.14 10.13 3.78
C ALA A 807 53.39 10.54 2.32
N VAL A 808 52.48 10.16 1.43
CA VAL A 808 52.57 10.38 -0.01
C VAL A 808 51.41 11.23 -0.48
N SER A 809 51.66 12.15 -1.41
CA SER A 809 50.61 12.87 -2.12
C SER A 809 50.15 12.04 -3.32
N ILE A 810 48.85 11.87 -3.47
CA ILE A 810 48.21 11.19 -4.59
C ILE A 810 47.50 12.25 -5.41
N ASP A 811 47.93 12.40 -6.67
CA ASP A 811 47.34 13.37 -7.60
C ASP A 811 46.37 12.68 -8.55
N VAL A 812 45.16 13.22 -8.63
CA VAL A 812 44.05 12.76 -9.45
C VAL A 812 43.81 13.80 -10.54
N GLY A 813 44.44 13.59 -11.69
CA GLY A 813 44.24 14.40 -12.88
C GLY A 813 42.92 14.08 -13.57
N TYR A 814 42.31 15.08 -14.19
CA TYR A 814 41.15 14.94 -15.07
C TYR A 814 41.36 15.79 -16.33
N VAL A 815 40.86 15.30 -17.47
CA VAL A 815 40.85 16.02 -18.75
C VAL A 815 39.50 15.84 -19.39
N ASN A 816 38.76 16.92 -19.65
CA ASN A 816 37.54 16.87 -20.42
C ASN A 816 37.86 16.79 -21.93
N ASN A 817 38.01 15.57 -22.43
CA ASN A 817 38.12 15.28 -23.85
C ASN A 817 36.77 15.32 -24.59
N THR A 818 35.68 15.76 -23.95
CA THR A 818 34.39 15.92 -24.64
C THR A 818 34.45 17.18 -25.52
N GLY A 819 33.60 17.24 -26.55
CA GLY A 819 33.38 18.45 -27.34
C GLY A 819 32.46 19.48 -26.66
N THR A 820 32.06 19.27 -25.41
CA THR A 820 31.08 20.10 -24.68
C THR A 820 31.55 20.42 -23.25
N VAL A 821 30.89 21.36 -22.58
CA VAL A 821 31.20 21.66 -21.16
C VAL A 821 30.63 20.52 -20.30
N VAL A 822 31.49 19.89 -19.51
CA VAL A 822 31.06 18.93 -18.47
C VAL A 822 30.69 19.72 -17.22
N ARG A 823 29.54 19.42 -16.61
CA ARG A 823 29.07 20.06 -15.36
C ARG A 823 28.98 19.01 -14.26
N ASN A 824 29.24 19.44 -13.03
CA ASN A 824 29.16 18.59 -11.83
C ASN A 824 29.96 17.29 -11.97
N LEU A 825 31.19 17.37 -12.49
CA LEU A 825 32.08 16.23 -12.62
C LEU A 825 32.40 15.70 -11.22
N ALA A 826 31.82 14.56 -10.87
CA ALA A 826 32.12 13.83 -9.65
C ALA A 826 33.36 12.94 -9.86
N LEU A 827 34.47 13.26 -9.21
CA LEU A 827 35.66 12.41 -9.16
C LEU A 827 35.62 11.58 -7.88
N LYS A 828 35.78 10.26 -8.00
CA LYS A 828 35.88 9.35 -6.86
C LYS A 828 37.13 8.49 -6.98
N VAL A 829 37.92 8.43 -5.93
CA VAL A 829 39.15 7.64 -5.88
C VAL A 829 39.17 6.79 -4.62
N VAL A 830 39.28 5.48 -4.79
CA VAL A 830 39.49 4.55 -3.68
C VAL A 830 40.92 4.72 -3.18
N VAL A 831 41.10 4.92 -1.87
CA VAL A 831 42.44 4.93 -1.27
C VAL A 831 42.98 3.50 -1.33
N PRO A 832 44.18 3.24 -1.89
CA PRO A 832 44.72 1.89 -1.99
C PRO A 832 44.76 1.18 -0.64
N ALA A 833 44.51 -0.14 -0.64
CA ALA A 833 44.43 -0.93 0.59
C ALA A 833 45.74 -0.93 1.39
N GLU A 834 46.87 -0.68 0.74
CA GLU A 834 48.23 -0.56 1.30
C GLU A 834 48.51 0.81 1.89
N MET A 835 47.52 1.71 1.90
CA MET A 835 47.65 3.06 2.43
C MET A 835 46.53 3.38 3.42
N THR A 836 46.78 4.38 4.26
CA THR A 836 45.83 4.93 5.22
C THR A 836 45.64 6.40 4.90
N TYR A 837 44.42 6.84 4.62
CA TYR A 837 44.12 8.25 4.37
C TYR A 837 44.63 9.15 5.50
N ILE A 838 45.17 10.32 5.16
CA ILE A 838 45.53 11.35 6.13
C ILE A 838 44.35 12.32 6.24
N ALA A 839 43.71 12.34 7.41
CA ALA A 839 42.55 13.19 7.70
C ALA A 839 42.80 14.66 7.32
N GLY A 840 41.82 15.30 6.67
CA GLY A 840 41.90 16.70 6.25
C GLY A 840 42.66 16.96 4.94
N SER A 841 43.28 15.94 4.34
CA SER A 841 44.17 16.17 3.18
C SER A 841 43.47 16.32 1.83
N ALA A 842 42.24 15.83 1.67
CA ALA A 842 41.45 16.02 0.45
C ALA A 842 40.75 17.38 0.43
N GLU A 843 40.42 17.91 1.62
CA GLU A 843 39.76 19.20 1.85
C GLU A 843 40.62 20.36 1.32
N GLU A 844 41.95 20.22 1.35
CA GLU A 844 42.92 21.15 0.74
C GLU A 844 42.66 21.35 -0.77
N SER A 845 42.11 20.35 -1.45
CA SER A 845 41.73 20.41 -2.87
C SER A 845 40.22 20.44 -3.10
N GLY A 846 39.43 20.71 -2.04
CA GLY A 846 37.97 20.79 -2.09
C GLY A 846 37.26 19.43 -2.20
N GLY A 847 37.89 18.36 -1.70
CA GLY A 847 37.31 17.02 -1.63
C GLY A 847 36.83 16.65 -0.22
N SER A 848 36.24 15.47 -0.11
CA SER A 848 35.85 14.83 1.15
C SER A 848 36.25 13.36 1.15
N TYR A 849 36.47 12.78 2.34
CA TYR A 849 36.81 11.37 2.51
C TYR A 849 35.70 10.61 3.24
N ASP A 850 35.30 9.48 2.65
CA ASP A 850 34.39 8.50 3.23
C ASP A 850 35.24 7.35 3.85
N PRO A 851 35.34 7.27 5.18
CA PRO A 851 36.12 6.22 5.84
C PRO A 851 35.50 4.84 5.73
N THR A 852 34.19 4.74 5.51
CA THR A 852 33.46 3.47 5.42
C THR A 852 33.72 2.82 4.06
N ALA A 853 33.63 3.61 2.98
CA ALA A 853 33.93 3.15 1.64
C ALA A 853 35.44 3.20 1.29
N ASN A 854 36.24 3.89 2.11
CA ASN A 854 37.65 4.20 1.84
C ASN A 854 37.82 4.96 0.50
N ILE A 855 36.96 5.95 0.26
CA ILE A 855 36.87 6.73 -0.99
C ILE A 855 37.06 8.22 -0.72
N VAL A 856 37.91 8.87 -1.51
CA VAL A 856 38.01 10.34 -1.61
C VAL A 856 37.16 10.83 -2.79
N SER A 857 36.34 11.85 -2.58
CA SER A 857 35.43 12.41 -3.59
C SER A 857 35.63 13.91 -3.80
N TRP A 858 35.45 14.38 -5.05
CA TRP A 858 35.37 15.80 -5.42
C TRP A 858 34.18 16.04 -6.34
N VAL A 859 33.62 17.24 -6.31
CA VAL A 859 32.65 17.71 -7.31
C VAL A 859 33.22 18.96 -7.98
N ILE A 860 33.47 18.88 -9.29
CA ILE A 860 33.97 20.01 -10.08
C ILE A 860 32.79 20.58 -10.86
N SER A 861 32.43 21.83 -10.54
CA SER A 861 31.21 22.47 -11.03
C SER A 861 31.13 22.52 -12.55
N THR A 862 32.22 22.89 -13.23
CA THR A 862 32.31 22.95 -14.69
C THR A 862 33.73 22.63 -15.16
N VAL A 863 33.83 21.91 -16.28
CA VAL A 863 35.08 21.66 -17.02
C VAL A 863 34.79 21.89 -18.51
N ALA A 864 35.37 22.92 -19.11
CA ALA A 864 35.18 23.27 -20.51
C ALA A 864 35.77 22.19 -21.46
N PRO A 865 35.36 22.14 -22.75
CA PRO A 865 35.97 21.23 -23.72
C PRO A 865 37.50 21.39 -23.77
N GLY A 866 38.23 20.30 -23.65
CA GLY A 866 39.70 20.26 -23.60
C GLY A 866 40.32 20.73 -22.28
N GLU A 867 39.53 21.24 -21.33
CA GLU A 867 40.05 21.70 -20.03
C GLU A 867 40.50 20.50 -19.19
N SER A 868 41.63 20.67 -18.51
CA SER A 868 42.19 19.69 -17.58
C SER A 868 42.45 20.32 -16.22
N GLY A 869 42.44 19.51 -15.18
CA GLY A 869 42.89 19.91 -13.86
C GLY A 869 43.34 18.73 -13.02
N ALA A 870 43.70 18.99 -11.77
CA ALA A 870 44.07 17.96 -10.81
C ALA A 870 43.44 18.24 -9.44
N ARG A 871 43.27 17.16 -8.69
CA ARG A 871 42.93 17.17 -7.27
C ARG A 871 43.91 16.29 -6.52
N SER A 872 44.11 16.54 -5.24
CA SER A 872 45.13 15.83 -4.47
C SER A 872 44.65 15.52 -3.07
N PHE A 873 45.13 14.40 -2.55
CA PHE A 873 45.02 14.07 -1.14
C PHE A 873 46.31 13.37 -0.69
N LYS A 874 46.48 13.23 0.63
CA LYS A 874 47.64 12.55 1.21
C LYS A 874 47.21 11.24 1.85
N ALA A 875 48.04 10.22 1.71
CA ALA A 875 47.87 8.94 2.38
C ALA A 875 49.20 8.47 2.95
N ARG A 876 49.16 7.68 4.01
CA ARG A 876 50.34 7.07 4.64
C ARG A 876 50.44 5.61 4.22
N VAL A 877 51.60 5.21 3.71
CA VAL A 877 51.87 3.81 3.36
C VAL A 877 51.86 2.98 4.66
N LYS A 878 51.19 1.84 4.64
CA LYS A 878 51.11 0.92 5.79
C LYS A 878 52.45 0.26 6.10
#